data_AF-A0A8C2IQB5-F1
#
_entry.id   AF-A0A8C2IQB5-F1
#
_cell.length_a   1.000
_cell.length_b   1.000
_cell.length_c   1.000
_cell.angle_alpha   90.00
_cell.angle_beta   90.00
_cell.angle_gamma   90.00
#
_symmetry.space_group_name_H-M   'P 1'
#
loop_
_entity.id
_entity.type
_entity.pdbx_description
1 polymer ?
#
loop_
_entity_poly.entity_id
_entity_poly.type
_entity_poly.pdbx_seq_one_letter_code
_entity_poly.pdbx_strand_id
1 'polypeptide(L)'
;MAACGRVQRLLLLMFISGWMSSALEGKPDTENAADNPERGRNGAGEGKAAAPDGASAGRRSGGWKLAEEAACREDVSRNCPKHSWNNNLAVLECLQDRKDVRKPSLYANKSLCTETNFYLRLYHRLTIIQVCLQIKECAAEERGKGYLVSCLVEHRTNISEYQCSQYITKMTSIVFSDYRLICGFMDQCKDDINKLHCGSVNTGEKDIHSQGEVIACLEKGLVSEAEEQPGQYTIKEDCKKSIMRVAELSSDDFHLDRHLYFACREDREHFCENTPAGEGKVYKCLFNHKFEESMSEKCKDALSTRQKLIAQDYKVSYSLAKACKPDLRKYRCNMDTAMPRAREAKLSYLLLCLGAAVHRGQTVSGECQGEMLDYRRMLMEDYSLSPEIVLHCRGEIDTHCSGLHHKGRTLHCLMRVSRDKGILEGHCQKALQTLIQETDPGADYRIDRALNEACESVIQTACKHIRNGDPMILSCLMEHLYTDKMVEDCEHRLLELQYFISRDWRLDPILYKKCQNDAARICHTHGWNETSEFMPPGAVFSCLYRHAYRTEMQGRRLSRDCKTEVQRILHQRALDVKLDPELQQRCMTDLGKWCSEKIEPGQELECLQYHLDDLVPNCRDVVGNLTELESEVKKPPLEVMMGRF
;
A
#
# COMPACT_ATOMS: atom_id res chain seq x y z
N MET A 1 7.34 16.19 -5.48
CA MET A 1 8.63 16.25 -6.21
C MET A 1 9.35 17.54 -5.82
N ALA A 2 10.69 17.55 -5.81
CA ALA A 2 11.59 18.67 -5.42
C ALA A 2 11.71 18.99 -3.90
N ALA A 3 12.48 18.15 -3.20
CA ALA A 3 13.21 18.54 -1.98
C ALA A 3 14.64 17.96 -2.00
N CYS A 4 15.28 18.00 -3.17
CA CYS A 4 16.72 17.80 -3.35
C CYS A 4 17.23 18.81 -4.38
N GLY A 5 17.03 20.10 -4.08
CA GLY A 5 17.40 21.20 -4.97
C GLY A 5 17.32 22.54 -4.24
N ARG A 6 18.49 23.05 -3.85
CA ARG A 6 18.77 24.37 -3.24
C ARG A 6 18.35 24.57 -1.78
N VAL A 7 19.26 24.24 -0.87
CA VAL A 7 19.51 25.07 0.32
C VAL A 7 21.02 25.23 0.48
N GLN A 8 21.66 26.11 -0.32
CA GLN A 8 22.95 26.74 0.03
C GLN A 8 23.34 27.87 -0.97
N ARG A 9 22.47 28.84 -1.27
CA ARG A 9 22.90 30.06 -2.02
C ARG A 9 22.24 31.38 -1.62
N LEU A 10 21.45 31.43 -0.54
CA LEU A 10 20.76 32.66 -0.10
C LEU A 10 21.37 33.39 1.11
N LEU A 11 22.51 32.92 1.65
CA LEU A 11 23.21 33.59 2.76
C LEU A 11 24.51 34.32 2.35
N LEU A 12 24.82 34.40 1.05
CA LEU A 12 26.04 35.05 0.54
C LEU A 12 25.78 36.27 -0.37
N LEU A 13 24.55 36.77 -0.44
CA LEU A 13 24.17 37.95 -1.23
C LEU A 13 23.62 39.12 -0.38
N MET A 14 23.92 39.16 0.91
CA MET A 14 23.52 40.24 1.84
C MET A 14 24.72 40.90 2.56
N PHE A 15 25.92 40.90 1.95
CA PHE A 15 27.08 41.56 2.55
C PHE A 15 28.02 42.33 1.60
N ILE A 16 27.64 42.58 0.34
CA ILE A 16 28.42 43.50 -0.50
C ILE A 16 27.45 44.44 -1.24
N SER A 17 26.90 45.40 -0.50
CA SER A 17 26.31 46.62 -1.06
C SER A 17 26.72 47.79 -0.18
N GLY A 18 27.79 48.47 -0.58
CA GLY A 18 28.29 49.65 0.11
C GLY A 18 29.66 50.05 -0.43
N TRP A 19 29.68 50.70 -1.60
CA TRP A 19 30.31 52.00 -1.86
C TRP A 19 30.30 52.34 -3.36
N MET A 20 29.43 53.29 -3.70
CA MET A 20 29.58 54.28 -4.78
C MET A 20 30.96 54.96 -4.72
N SER A 21 31.63 55.52 -5.72
CA SER A 21 31.39 55.87 -7.14
C SER A 21 32.75 56.34 -7.69
N SER A 22 32.97 56.30 -9.02
CA SER A 22 33.48 57.43 -9.85
C SER A 22 33.86 56.98 -11.27
N ALA A 23 33.47 57.80 -12.24
CA ALA A 23 33.51 57.61 -13.69
C ALA A 23 34.87 57.93 -14.33
N LEU A 24 35.13 57.41 -15.55
CA LEU A 24 35.26 58.18 -16.81
C LEU A 24 35.97 57.40 -17.95
N GLU A 25 35.30 57.39 -19.10
CA GLU A 25 35.73 57.48 -20.52
C GLU A 25 36.94 56.70 -21.10
N GLY A 26 36.71 56.12 -22.29
CA GLY A 26 37.73 55.83 -23.30
C GLY A 26 37.46 54.62 -24.21
N LYS A 27 36.92 54.87 -25.41
CA LYS A 27 36.90 53.99 -26.61
C LYS A 27 37.94 54.58 -27.63
N PRO A 28 38.25 54.02 -28.84
CA PRO A 28 37.75 52.80 -29.53
C PRO A 28 38.82 52.02 -30.40
N ASP A 29 38.32 51.09 -31.25
CA ASP A 29 38.81 50.63 -32.58
C ASP A 29 40.02 49.65 -32.69
N THR A 30 40.14 48.65 -33.61
CA THR A 30 39.42 48.23 -34.85
C THR A 30 39.89 46.83 -35.35
N GLU A 31 39.02 46.17 -36.15
CA GLU A 31 39.24 45.37 -37.39
C GLU A 31 39.98 44.00 -37.49
N ASN A 32 39.17 42.98 -37.80
CA ASN A 32 39.10 42.14 -39.03
C ASN A 32 40.28 41.27 -39.57
N ALA A 33 39.93 39.97 -39.66
CA ALA A 33 39.89 39.10 -40.86
C ALA A 33 41.17 38.44 -41.46
N ALA A 34 41.06 37.10 -41.50
CA ALA A 34 41.39 36.14 -42.57
C ALA A 34 42.83 36.06 -43.13
N ASP A 35 43.45 34.88 -43.02
CA ASP A 35 43.75 34.07 -44.23
C ASP A 35 44.20 32.63 -43.89
N ASN A 36 43.89 31.72 -44.80
CA ASN A 36 44.38 30.34 -44.96
C ASN A 36 44.59 30.22 -46.48
N PRO A 37 45.58 29.51 -47.08
CA PRO A 37 45.55 28.03 -47.08
C PRO A 37 46.89 27.31 -47.42
N GLU A 38 46.77 25.97 -47.61
CA GLU A 38 47.61 25.07 -48.44
C GLU A 38 48.97 24.57 -47.85
N ARG A 39 49.46 23.32 -48.02
CA ARG A 39 49.04 22.11 -48.76
C ARG A 39 50.09 20.97 -48.61
N GLY A 40 49.60 19.73 -48.47
CA GLY A 40 50.20 18.46 -48.95
C GLY A 40 51.46 17.90 -48.24
N ARG A 41 51.86 16.63 -48.37
CA ARG A 41 51.27 15.36 -48.87
C ARG A 41 52.33 14.26 -48.57
N ASN A 42 51.86 13.12 -48.03
CA ASN A 42 52.34 11.72 -48.12
C ASN A 42 53.83 11.31 -47.97
N GLY A 43 54.04 10.18 -47.27
CA GLY A 43 55.19 9.30 -47.46
C GLY A 43 55.21 8.10 -46.51
N ALA A 44 54.85 6.92 -47.00
CA ALA A 44 54.99 5.62 -46.33
C ALA A 44 56.36 4.99 -46.65
N GLY A 45 56.88 4.16 -45.74
CA GLY A 45 58.05 3.32 -45.99
C GLY A 45 58.30 2.30 -44.87
N GLU A 46 58.16 1.01 -45.19
CA GLU A 46 58.56 -0.14 -44.37
C GLU A 46 60.07 -0.41 -44.48
N GLY A 47 60.68 -0.97 -43.43
CA GLY A 47 62.04 -1.53 -43.46
C GLY A 47 62.45 -2.18 -42.13
N LYS A 48 62.65 -3.51 -42.16
CA LYS A 48 63.13 -4.37 -41.05
C LYS A 48 64.65 -4.21 -40.81
N ALA A 49 65.10 -4.25 -39.55
CA ALA A 49 65.99 -5.28 -38.96
C ALA A 49 66.89 -4.78 -37.79
N ALA A 50 67.12 -5.72 -36.85
CA ALA A 50 68.19 -5.85 -35.85
C ALA A 50 68.08 -5.14 -34.47
N ALA A 51 67.94 -5.98 -33.44
CA ALA A 51 68.21 -5.69 -32.02
C ALA A 51 69.73 -5.66 -31.74
N PRO A 52 70.18 -5.06 -30.62
CA PRO A 52 70.37 -5.91 -29.43
C PRO A 52 69.94 -5.27 -28.09
N ASP A 53 69.49 -6.17 -27.21
CA ASP A 53 69.54 -6.19 -25.75
C ASP A 53 69.51 -4.88 -24.93
N GLY A 54 68.41 -4.72 -24.20
CA GLY A 54 68.27 -3.74 -23.12
C GLY A 54 67.01 -3.97 -22.29
N ALA A 55 67.11 -4.83 -21.28
CA ALA A 55 66.28 -4.95 -20.08
C ALA A 55 64.85 -4.36 -20.14
N SER A 56 63.85 -5.19 -20.47
CA SER A 56 62.45 -4.83 -20.28
C SER A 56 62.05 -4.92 -18.79
N ALA A 57 62.09 -3.79 -18.09
CA ALA A 57 61.22 -3.57 -16.94
C ALA A 57 59.79 -3.32 -17.46
N GLY A 58 59.10 -4.41 -17.80
CA GLY A 58 57.69 -4.38 -18.15
C GLY A 58 56.86 -4.00 -16.93
N ARG A 59 56.50 -2.72 -16.84
CA ARG A 59 55.48 -2.19 -15.93
C ARG A 59 54.14 -2.86 -16.27
N ARG A 60 53.87 -4.03 -15.69
CA ARG A 60 52.52 -4.61 -15.66
C ARG A 60 51.68 -3.71 -14.76
N SER A 61 50.77 -2.96 -15.36
CA SER A 61 49.64 -2.36 -14.64
C SER A 61 48.73 -3.51 -14.20
N GLY A 62 49.09 -4.16 -13.09
CA GLY A 62 48.22 -5.11 -12.41
C GLY A 62 47.11 -4.31 -11.75
N GLY A 63 45.90 -4.41 -12.28
CA GLY A 63 44.72 -3.85 -11.63
C GLY A 63 44.61 -4.37 -10.20
N TRP A 64 44.33 -3.49 -9.24
CA TRP A 64 44.23 -3.83 -7.83
C TRP A 64 43.13 -4.88 -7.57
N LYS A 65 43.47 -5.95 -6.85
CA LYS A 65 42.59 -7.10 -6.58
C LYS A 65 42.38 -7.34 -5.09
N LEU A 66 41.12 -7.49 -4.70
CA LEU A 66 40.68 -7.68 -3.32
C LEU A 66 41.17 -9.01 -2.73
N ALA A 67 41.16 -10.06 -3.54
CA ALA A 67 41.65 -11.38 -3.15
C ALA A 67 43.17 -11.40 -2.87
N GLU A 68 43.91 -10.42 -3.38
CA GLU A 68 45.36 -10.31 -3.22
C GLU A 68 45.75 -9.33 -2.10
N GLU A 69 44.80 -8.60 -1.51
CA GLU A 69 45.05 -7.62 -0.45
C GLU A 69 45.32 -8.32 0.90
N ALA A 70 46.37 -7.93 1.62
CA ALA A 70 46.77 -8.58 2.87
C ALA A 70 45.65 -8.59 3.94
N ALA A 71 44.82 -7.54 3.96
CA ALA A 71 43.70 -7.39 4.89
C ALA A 71 42.49 -8.29 4.59
N CYS A 72 42.44 -8.91 3.40
CA CYS A 72 41.28 -9.63 2.87
C CYS A 72 41.58 -11.06 2.42
N ARG A 73 42.84 -11.35 2.09
CA ARG A 73 43.26 -12.58 1.42
C ARG A 73 42.84 -13.83 2.18
N GLU A 74 42.99 -13.85 3.50
CA GLU A 74 42.62 -15.01 4.33
C GLU A 74 41.11 -15.25 4.30
N ASP A 75 40.32 -14.20 4.51
CA ASP A 75 38.86 -14.27 4.46
C ASP A 75 38.39 -14.71 3.08
N VAL A 76 38.83 -14.05 2.01
CA VAL A 76 38.46 -14.41 0.64
C VAL A 76 38.83 -15.86 0.32
N SER A 77 40.00 -16.33 0.77
CA SER A 77 40.43 -17.71 0.51
C SER A 77 39.60 -18.77 1.23
N ARG A 78 39.11 -18.46 2.44
CA ARG A 78 38.31 -19.37 3.26
C ARG A 78 36.82 -19.33 2.90
N ASN A 79 36.37 -18.18 2.42
CA ASN A 79 34.95 -17.87 2.27
C ASN A 79 34.48 -17.98 0.81
N CYS A 80 35.36 -17.69 -0.15
CA CYS A 80 34.97 -17.45 -1.53
C CYS A 80 35.66 -18.37 -2.54
N PRO A 81 34.91 -18.88 -3.53
CA PRO A 81 35.46 -19.79 -4.52
C PRO A 81 36.48 -19.07 -5.43
N LYS A 82 37.53 -19.77 -5.85
CA LYS A 82 38.67 -19.18 -6.61
C LYS A 82 38.27 -18.43 -7.89
N HIS A 83 37.13 -18.76 -8.49
CA HIS A 83 36.66 -18.07 -9.70
C HIS A 83 36.19 -16.63 -9.44
N SER A 84 35.82 -16.27 -8.20
CA SER A 84 35.41 -14.90 -7.86
C SER A 84 36.59 -13.96 -7.66
N TRP A 85 37.80 -14.48 -7.41
CA TRP A 85 38.97 -13.71 -6.98
C TRP A 85 39.46 -12.67 -8.00
N ASN A 86 39.12 -12.85 -9.28
CA ASN A 86 39.51 -11.95 -10.36
C ASN A 86 38.59 -10.72 -10.49
N ASN A 87 37.49 -10.67 -9.74
CA ASN A 87 36.55 -9.56 -9.76
C ASN A 87 36.24 -9.11 -8.33
N ASN A 88 36.71 -7.92 -7.96
CA ASN A 88 36.51 -7.37 -6.61
C ASN A 88 35.03 -7.31 -6.22
N LEU A 89 34.13 -7.06 -7.17
CA LEU A 89 32.69 -7.02 -6.93
C LEU A 89 32.13 -8.41 -6.60
N ALA A 90 32.59 -9.44 -7.30
CA ALA A 90 32.19 -10.84 -7.04
C ALA A 90 32.74 -11.37 -5.71
N VAL A 91 33.92 -10.90 -5.30
CA VAL A 91 34.48 -11.21 -3.98
C VAL A 91 33.60 -10.61 -2.87
N LEU A 92 33.15 -9.38 -3.03
CA LEU A 92 32.32 -8.70 -2.02
C LEU A 92 30.93 -9.32 -1.89
N GLU A 93 30.30 -9.65 -3.02
CA GLU A 93 29.02 -10.36 -3.07
C GLU A 93 29.12 -11.70 -2.31
N CYS A 94 30.18 -12.47 -2.55
CA CYS A 94 30.41 -13.72 -1.83
C CYS A 94 30.60 -13.53 -0.31
N LEU A 95 31.36 -12.51 0.10
CA LEU A 95 31.59 -12.25 1.53
C LEU A 95 30.29 -11.83 2.26
N GLN A 96 29.26 -11.39 1.54
CA GLN A 96 27.97 -10.96 2.10
C GLN A 96 26.99 -12.10 2.38
N ASP A 97 27.05 -13.21 1.65
CA ASP A 97 26.02 -14.28 1.64
C ASP A 97 26.24 -15.41 2.67
N ARG A 98 26.83 -15.11 3.84
CA ARG A 98 27.25 -16.18 4.79
C ARG A 98 26.10 -16.76 5.63
N LYS A 99 26.18 -18.08 5.85
CA LYS A 99 25.18 -18.98 6.47
C LYS A 99 25.40 -19.34 7.95
N ASP A 100 26.56 -19.10 8.56
CA ASP A 100 26.95 -19.82 9.78
C ASP A 100 26.65 -19.11 11.10
N VAL A 101 25.46 -19.41 11.66
CA VAL A 101 25.03 -19.06 13.02
C VAL A 101 25.54 -20.07 14.07
N ARG A 102 26.26 -21.14 13.70
CA ARG A 102 26.49 -22.29 14.60
C ARG A 102 27.85 -22.42 15.28
N LYS A 103 28.85 -21.57 14.99
CA LYS A 103 30.07 -21.52 15.81
C LYS A 103 30.63 -20.11 15.84
N PRO A 104 30.63 -19.40 16.99
CA PRO A 104 31.56 -18.30 17.18
C PRO A 104 32.96 -18.95 17.24
N SER A 105 33.60 -19.10 16.08
CA SER A 105 35.02 -19.43 16.07
C SER A 105 35.74 -18.33 16.85
N LEU A 106 36.63 -18.72 17.76
CA LEU A 106 37.47 -17.89 18.63
C LEU A 106 38.36 -16.83 17.90
N TYR A 107 38.11 -16.60 16.61
CA TYR A 107 38.74 -15.60 15.75
C TYR A 107 37.67 -14.74 15.03
N ALA A 108 36.57 -14.41 15.70
CA ALA A 108 35.62 -13.37 15.29
C ALA A 108 36.19 -11.95 15.47
N ASN A 109 37.51 -11.79 15.34
CA ASN A 109 38.21 -10.52 15.42
C ASN A 109 38.57 -10.08 13.99
N LYS A 110 37.87 -9.04 13.52
CA LYS A 110 38.29 -8.17 12.41
C LYS A 110 38.68 -8.90 11.10
N SER A 111 37.68 -9.21 10.28
CA SER A 111 37.86 -9.07 8.84
C SER A 111 37.96 -7.56 8.56
N LEU A 112 39.18 -7.01 8.41
CA LEU A 112 39.36 -5.64 7.89
C LEU A 112 38.74 -5.48 6.49
N CYS A 113 38.47 -6.60 5.82
CA CYS A 113 37.89 -6.65 4.49
C CYS A 113 36.44 -6.11 4.42
N THR A 114 35.71 -6.20 5.52
CA THR A 114 34.30 -5.80 5.64
C THR A 114 34.11 -4.45 6.35
N GLU A 115 35.19 -3.72 6.62
CA GLU A 115 35.08 -2.42 7.28
C GLU A 115 34.43 -1.39 6.33
N THR A 116 33.48 -0.57 6.81
CA THR A 116 32.77 0.46 6.02
C THR A 116 33.73 1.42 5.32
N ASN A 117 34.87 1.72 5.95
CA ASN A 117 35.96 2.50 5.37
C ASN A 117 36.54 1.85 4.10
N PHE A 118 36.58 0.53 4.04
CA PHE A 118 37.06 -0.23 2.89
C PHE A 118 36.03 -0.22 1.75
N TYR A 119 34.73 -0.41 2.05
CA TYR A 119 33.64 -0.25 1.08
C TYR A 119 33.57 1.16 0.49
N LEU A 120 33.72 2.21 1.31
CA LEU A 120 33.81 3.60 0.83
C LEU A 120 35.04 3.80 -0.07
N ARG A 121 36.22 3.29 0.30
CA ARG A 121 37.44 3.41 -0.52
C ARG A 121 37.30 2.68 -1.85
N LEU A 122 36.68 1.51 -1.87
CA LEU A 122 36.37 0.77 -3.09
C LEU A 122 35.38 1.56 -3.96
N TYR A 123 34.30 2.08 -3.37
CA TYR A 123 33.30 2.91 -4.03
C TYR A 123 33.93 4.12 -4.74
N HIS A 124 34.88 4.80 -4.08
CA HIS A 124 35.61 5.93 -4.65
C HIS A 124 36.56 5.57 -5.80
N ARG A 125 37.01 4.32 -5.90
CA ARG A 125 38.03 3.86 -6.88
C ARG A 125 37.45 3.13 -8.10
N LEU A 126 36.16 2.81 -8.13
CA LEU A 126 35.56 2.07 -9.24
C LEU A 126 35.28 2.99 -10.44
N THR A 127 36.09 2.81 -11.49
CA THR A 127 36.02 3.50 -12.79
C THR A 127 34.72 3.25 -13.58
N ILE A 128 33.95 2.22 -13.22
CA ILE A 128 32.71 1.80 -13.92
C ILE A 128 31.58 2.83 -13.78
N ILE A 129 31.61 3.66 -12.74
CA ILE A 129 30.68 4.79 -12.58
C ILE A 129 30.68 5.71 -13.82
N GLN A 130 31.82 5.85 -14.48
CA GLN A 130 31.98 6.71 -15.66
C GLN A 130 31.28 6.15 -16.92
N VAL A 131 31.08 4.83 -16.97
CA VAL A 131 30.37 4.12 -18.05
C VAL A 131 28.85 4.18 -17.86
N CYS A 132 28.38 4.25 -16.61
CA CYS A 132 26.97 4.32 -16.24
C CYS A 132 26.33 5.72 -16.36
N LEU A 133 27.12 6.77 -16.59
CA LEU A 133 26.68 8.17 -16.56
C LEU A 133 25.94 8.63 -17.85
N GLN A 134 24.96 7.85 -18.31
CA GLN A 134 24.05 8.27 -19.37
C GLN A 134 22.82 9.05 -18.85
N ILE A 135 22.55 8.99 -17.54
CA ILE A 135 21.44 9.71 -16.89
C ILE A 135 21.95 11.09 -16.43
N LYS A 136 21.50 12.15 -17.11
CA LYS A 136 21.94 13.53 -16.84
C LYS A 136 21.60 14.00 -15.43
N GLU A 137 20.49 13.53 -14.85
CA GLU A 137 20.10 13.88 -13.48
C GLU A 137 21.12 13.36 -12.46
N CYS A 138 21.58 12.11 -12.60
CA CYS A 138 22.54 11.52 -11.67
C CYS A 138 23.97 12.04 -11.88
N ALA A 139 24.30 12.58 -13.06
CA ALA A 139 25.62 13.12 -13.36
C ALA A 139 25.96 14.40 -12.55
N ALA A 140 24.94 15.10 -12.06
CA ALA A 140 25.11 16.30 -11.25
C ALA A 140 25.36 16.00 -9.75
N GLU A 141 25.25 14.74 -9.33
CA GLU A 141 25.37 14.35 -7.93
C GLU A 141 26.81 14.42 -7.41
N GLU A 142 26.95 14.83 -6.14
CA GLU A 142 28.26 14.97 -5.50
C GLU A 142 28.95 13.61 -5.33
N ARG A 143 30.17 13.49 -5.88
CA ARG A 143 30.98 12.27 -5.76
C ARG A 143 31.43 12.08 -4.31
N GLY A 144 31.41 10.83 -3.85
CA GLY A 144 31.96 10.45 -2.55
C GLY A 144 31.02 10.48 -1.35
N LYS A 145 29.80 10.98 -1.53
CA LYS A 145 28.79 10.95 -0.46
C LYS A 145 27.83 9.76 -0.56
N GLY A 146 27.79 9.06 -1.70
CA GLY A 146 26.90 7.91 -1.94
C GLY A 146 25.64 8.24 -2.76
N TYR A 147 25.35 9.53 -3.01
CA TYR A 147 24.15 9.97 -3.74
C TYR A 147 24.02 9.40 -5.15
N LEU A 148 25.16 9.23 -5.84
CA LEU A 148 25.18 8.74 -7.21
C LEU A 148 24.60 7.33 -7.34
N VAL A 149 24.91 6.40 -6.43
CA VAL A 149 24.34 5.05 -6.51
C VAL A 149 22.86 5.05 -6.15
N SER A 150 22.43 5.82 -5.15
CA SER A 150 21.00 5.99 -4.85
C SER A 150 20.22 6.48 -6.09
N CYS A 151 20.76 7.50 -6.78
CA CYS A 151 20.15 8.02 -8.02
C CYS A 151 20.16 7.00 -9.16
N LEU A 152 21.26 6.24 -9.33
CA LEU A 152 21.36 5.20 -10.36
C LEU A 152 20.41 4.03 -10.09
N VAL A 153 20.19 3.66 -8.82
CA VAL A 153 19.21 2.63 -8.42
C VAL A 153 17.78 3.11 -8.69
N GLU A 154 17.46 4.37 -8.43
CA GLU A 154 16.17 4.98 -8.77
C GLU A 154 15.83 4.88 -10.26
N HIS A 155 16.84 5.14 -11.09
CA HIS A 155 16.69 5.22 -12.53
C HIS A 155 17.12 3.92 -13.22
N ARG A 156 17.25 2.81 -12.48
CA ARG A 156 17.70 1.51 -13.02
C ARG A 156 16.88 1.03 -14.22
N THR A 157 15.58 1.36 -14.27
CA THR A 157 14.69 1.01 -15.40
C THR A 157 14.99 1.80 -16.67
N ASN A 158 15.69 2.92 -16.54
CA ASN A 158 16.06 3.79 -17.66
C ASN A 158 17.44 3.42 -18.22
N ILE A 159 18.10 2.42 -17.66
CA ILE A 159 19.45 1.99 -18.04
C ILE A 159 19.32 0.82 -19.01
N SER A 160 19.54 1.12 -20.29
CA SER A 160 19.51 0.12 -21.36
C SER A 160 20.81 -0.67 -21.47
N GLU A 161 21.93 -0.12 -21.01
CA GLU A 161 23.25 -0.73 -21.14
C GLU A 161 23.43 -1.91 -20.15
N TYR A 162 23.56 -3.13 -20.69
CA TYR A 162 23.61 -4.37 -19.90
C TYR A 162 24.73 -4.38 -18.85
N GLN A 163 25.93 -3.93 -19.21
CA GLN A 163 27.08 -3.91 -18.29
C GLN A 163 26.85 -2.93 -17.12
N CYS A 164 26.21 -1.80 -17.39
CA CYS A 164 25.87 -0.83 -16.35
C CYS A 164 24.76 -1.37 -15.45
N SER A 165 23.73 -2.00 -16.02
CA SER A 165 22.65 -2.63 -15.27
C SER A 165 23.15 -3.72 -14.32
N GLN A 166 24.05 -4.60 -14.81
CA GLN A 166 24.72 -5.62 -13.99
C GLN A 166 25.56 -5.02 -12.87
N TYR A 167 26.33 -3.95 -13.17
CA TYR A 167 27.13 -3.26 -12.17
C TYR A 167 26.26 -2.63 -11.09
N ILE A 168 25.19 -1.93 -11.46
CA ILE A 168 24.27 -1.29 -10.51
C ILE A 168 23.62 -2.35 -9.65
N THR A 169 23.10 -3.44 -10.23
CA THR A 169 22.49 -4.54 -9.46
C THR A 169 23.41 -5.06 -8.35
N LYS A 170 24.67 -5.34 -8.70
CA LYS A 170 25.66 -5.82 -7.73
C LYS A 170 26.06 -4.74 -6.72
N MET A 171 26.18 -3.49 -7.15
CA MET A 171 26.45 -2.37 -6.26
C MET A 171 25.29 -2.11 -5.29
N THR A 172 24.05 -2.27 -5.71
CA THR A 172 22.85 -2.17 -4.87
C THR A 172 22.92 -3.20 -3.74
N SER A 173 23.16 -4.47 -4.05
CA SER A 173 23.32 -5.52 -3.04
C SER A 173 24.37 -5.16 -1.99
N ILE A 174 25.46 -4.50 -2.42
CA ILE A 174 26.52 -4.08 -1.51
C ILE A 174 26.10 -2.89 -0.65
N VAL A 175 25.52 -1.85 -1.24
CA VAL A 175 25.12 -0.64 -0.51
C VAL A 175 24.02 -0.94 0.52
N PHE A 176 23.06 -1.79 0.19
CA PHE A 176 21.96 -2.15 1.09
C PHE A 176 22.36 -3.17 2.16
N SER A 177 23.59 -3.72 2.10
CA SER A 177 24.12 -4.56 3.17
C SER A 177 24.53 -3.78 4.43
N ASP A 178 24.82 -2.48 4.30
CA ASP A 178 25.23 -1.60 5.41
C ASP A 178 24.56 -0.23 5.26
N TYR A 179 23.64 0.09 6.17
CA TYR A 179 22.87 1.35 6.13
C TYR A 179 23.73 2.60 6.23
N ARG A 180 24.99 2.51 6.69
CA ARG A 180 25.94 3.62 6.67
C ARG A 180 26.45 3.95 5.28
N LEU A 181 26.34 3.01 4.34
CA LEU A 181 26.60 3.22 2.91
C LEU A 181 25.40 3.86 2.21
N ILE A 182 24.22 3.82 2.82
CA ILE A 182 23.03 4.52 2.32
C ILE A 182 23.22 6.02 2.58
N CYS A 183 23.18 6.76 1.48
CA CYS A 183 23.61 8.15 1.48
C CYS A 183 22.76 9.05 2.39
N GLY A 184 23.42 9.82 3.27
CA GLY A 184 22.77 10.79 4.15
C GLY A 184 21.91 10.20 5.28
N PHE A 185 21.74 8.88 5.31
CA PHE A 185 20.89 8.21 6.30
C PHE A 185 21.40 8.45 7.73
N MET A 186 22.70 8.27 7.97
CA MET A 186 23.30 8.54 9.27
C MET A 186 23.16 10.01 9.68
N ASP A 187 23.37 10.94 8.76
CA ASP A 187 23.27 12.37 9.05
C ASP A 187 21.84 12.77 9.45
N GLN A 188 20.83 12.12 8.85
CA GLN A 188 19.41 12.38 9.09
C GLN A 188 18.87 11.64 10.32
N CYS A 189 19.32 10.41 10.58
CA CYS A 189 18.72 9.51 11.58
C CYS A 189 19.55 9.29 12.85
N LYS A 190 20.79 9.79 12.95
CA LYS A 190 21.67 9.52 14.10
C LYS A 190 21.04 9.84 15.46
N ASP A 191 20.34 10.97 15.58
CA ASP A 191 19.71 11.35 16.84
C ASP A 191 18.55 10.42 17.20
N ASP A 192 17.76 10.02 16.20
CA ASP A 192 16.61 9.14 16.39
C ASP A 192 17.05 7.71 16.73
N ILE A 193 18.12 7.21 16.10
CA ILE A 193 18.76 5.93 16.44
C ILE A 193 19.19 5.90 17.91
N ASN A 194 19.83 6.97 18.37
CA ASN A 194 20.32 7.05 19.75
C ASN A 194 19.18 7.12 20.77
N LYS A 195 18.10 7.86 20.46
CA LYS A 195 16.94 8.02 21.35
C LYS A 195 16.03 6.80 21.41
N LEU A 196 15.83 6.12 20.27
CA LEU A 196 15.08 4.86 20.21
C LEU A 196 15.91 3.65 20.66
N HIS A 197 17.19 3.85 20.97
CA HIS A 197 18.11 2.79 21.37
C HIS A 197 18.18 1.62 20.36
N CYS A 198 17.99 1.92 19.06
CA CYS A 198 17.98 0.92 17.99
C CYS A 198 19.31 0.21 17.76
N GLY A 199 20.38 0.63 18.45
CA GLY A 199 21.71 0.05 18.38
C GLY A 199 22.76 1.06 18.85
N SER A 200 23.96 0.58 19.18
CA SER A 200 25.09 1.46 19.49
C SER A 200 25.72 1.92 18.19
N VAL A 201 25.84 3.24 17.99
CA VAL A 201 26.68 3.83 16.92
C VAL A 201 28.17 3.53 17.17
N ASN A 202 28.54 3.06 18.38
CA ASN A 202 29.91 2.68 18.73
C ASN A 202 30.21 1.22 18.38
N THR A 203 31.17 1.07 17.47
CA THR A 203 31.68 -0.15 16.81
C THR A 203 32.58 -1.02 17.72
N GLY A 204 32.10 -1.41 18.91
CA GLY A 204 32.87 -2.24 19.84
C GLY A 204 32.60 -3.74 19.71
N GLU A 205 31.34 -4.12 19.68
CA GLU A 205 30.89 -5.50 19.59
C GLU A 205 29.54 -5.48 18.87
N LYS A 206 29.47 -6.07 17.67
CA LYS A 206 28.30 -6.82 17.18
C LYS A 206 28.51 -7.29 15.74
N ASP A 207 27.80 -8.37 15.47
CA ASP A 207 27.72 -9.15 14.25
C ASP A 207 27.52 -8.27 13.01
N ILE A 208 28.05 -8.69 11.85
CA ILE A 208 27.92 -7.98 10.56
C ILE A 208 26.44 -7.74 10.20
N HIS A 209 25.53 -8.52 10.80
CA HIS A 209 24.09 -8.52 10.59
C HIS A 209 23.31 -7.53 11.48
N SER A 210 23.94 -6.91 12.49
CA SER A 210 23.27 -5.97 13.41
C SER A 210 22.86 -4.64 12.76
N GLN A 211 23.18 -4.45 11.49
CA GLN A 211 22.96 -3.20 10.75
C GLN A 211 21.56 -3.13 10.14
N GLY A 212 21.06 -4.26 9.62
CA GLY A 212 19.65 -4.37 9.20
C GLY A 212 18.68 -4.20 10.38
N GLU A 213 19.11 -4.58 11.60
CA GLU A 213 18.33 -4.41 12.83
C GLU A 213 18.08 -2.93 13.18
N VAL A 214 19.02 -2.03 12.85
CA VAL A 214 18.85 -0.59 13.09
C VAL A 214 17.75 -0.02 12.20
N ILE A 215 17.75 -0.37 10.90
CA ILE A 215 16.67 0.04 9.98
C ILE A 215 15.35 -0.54 10.46
N ALA A 216 15.29 -1.85 10.74
CA ALA A 216 14.06 -2.50 11.20
C ALA A 216 13.52 -1.89 12.51
N CYS A 217 14.39 -1.50 13.43
CA CYS A 217 13.98 -0.80 14.65
C CYS A 217 13.40 0.60 14.36
N LEU A 218 14.04 1.37 13.47
CA LEU A 218 13.52 2.67 13.04
C LEU A 218 12.19 2.54 12.29
N GLU A 219 12.04 1.56 11.41
CA GLU A 219 10.79 1.22 10.72
C GLU A 219 9.68 0.87 11.72
N LYS A 220 9.98 0.05 12.74
CA LYS A 220 9.03 -0.24 13.83
C LYS A 220 8.69 1.01 14.62
N GLY A 221 9.65 1.89 14.87
CA GLY A 221 9.42 3.19 15.50
C GLY A 221 8.46 4.07 14.71
N LEU A 222 8.64 4.13 13.38
CA LEU A 222 7.79 4.88 12.46
C LEU A 222 6.36 4.32 12.43
N VAL A 223 6.22 3.00 12.39
CA VAL A 223 4.91 2.32 12.46
C VAL A 223 4.21 2.60 13.79
N SER A 224 4.94 2.51 14.91
CA SER A 224 4.37 2.74 16.25
C SER A 224 3.94 4.19 16.46
N GLU A 225 4.64 5.15 15.83
CA GLU A 225 4.24 6.55 15.81
C GLU A 225 2.90 6.75 15.09
N ALA A 226 2.70 6.10 13.94
CA ALA A 226 1.45 6.19 13.19
C ALA A 226 0.25 5.54 13.91
N GLU A 227 0.51 4.59 14.80
CA GLU A 227 -0.48 3.97 15.68
C GLU A 227 -0.72 4.77 16.98
N GLU A 228 -0.23 6.01 17.06
CA GLU A 228 -0.34 6.96 18.20
C GLU A 228 -0.23 6.30 19.59
N GLN A 229 0.73 5.39 19.76
CA GLN A 229 0.90 4.70 21.03
C GLN A 229 1.35 5.68 22.14
N PRO A 230 0.74 5.66 23.34
CA PRO A 230 1.01 6.64 24.38
C PRO A 230 2.46 6.53 24.89
N GLY A 231 3.18 7.66 24.91
CA GLY A 231 4.57 7.74 25.36
C GLY A 231 5.62 7.46 24.27
N GLN A 232 5.21 7.27 23.02
CA GLN A 232 6.10 6.95 21.91
C GLN A 232 6.95 8.16 21.47
N TYR A 233 8.22 7.91 21.14
CA TYR A 233 9.12 8.91 20.58
C TYR A 233 8.76 9.25 19.12
N THR A 234 8.57 10.53 18.82
CA THR A 234 8.35 11.05 17.46
C THR A 234 9.68 11.14 16.70
N ILE A 235 9.78 10.42 15.58
CA ILE A 235 10.96 10.44 14.71
C ILE A 235 11.02 11.78 13.97
N LYS A 236 12.22 12.33 13.72
CA LYS A 236 12.34 13.58 12.96
C LYS A 236 11.89 13.38 11.52
N GLU A 237 11.20 14.37 10.95
CA GLU A 237 10.69 14.34 9.57
C GLU A 237 11.74 13.97 8.51
N ASP A 238 12.98 14.44 8.66
CA ASP A 238 14.06 14.10 7.72
C ASP A 238 14.48 12.63 7.86
N CYS A 239 14.49 12.08 9.07
CA CYS A 239 14.74 10.66 9.29
C CYS A 239 13.57 9.81 8.78
N LYS A 240 12.31 10.20 9.01
CA LYS A 240 11.13 9.50 8.45
C LYS A 240 11.23 9.35 6.95
N LYS A 241 11.55 10.44 6.23
CA LYS A 241 11.76 10.40 4.78
C LYS A 241 12.91 9.47 4.40
N SER A 242 13.99 9.47 5.16
CA SER A 242 15.14 8.58 4.94
C SER A 242 14.75 7.10 5.10
N ILE A 243 13.99 6.77 6.16
CA ILE A 243 13.48 5.41 6.41
C ILE A 243 12.59 4.96 5.24
N MET A 244 11.60 5.77 4.86
CA MET A 244 10.70 5.46 3.74
C MET A 244 11.46 5.35 2.41
N ARG A 245 12.50 6.15 2.22
CA ARG A 245 13.38 6.08 1.05
C ARG A 245 14.13 4.76 0.98
N VAL A 246 14.68 4.29 2.09
CA VAL A 246 15.35 2.99 2.19
C VAL A 246 14.37 1.85 1.93
N ALA A 247 13.17 1.94 2.50
CA ALA A 247 12.11 0.98 2.25
C ALA A 247 11.73 0.95 0.76
N GLU A 248 11.57 2.10 0.11
CA GLU A 248 11.31 2.18 -1.35
C GLU A 248 12.44 1.54 -2.17
N LEU A 249 13.71 1.88 -1.89
CA LEU A 249 14.84 1.38 -2.67
C LEU A 249 15.10 -0.13 -2.50
N SER A 250 14.77 -0.69 -1.33
CA SER A 250 14.88 -2.13 -1.04
C SER A 250 13.69 -2.95 -1.57
N SER A 251 12.62 -2.30 -2.04
CA SER A 251 11.33 -2.96 -2.34
C SER A 251 11.33 -3.92 -3.53
N ASP A 252 12.31 -3.82 -4.42
CA ASP A 252 12.35 -4.65 -5.62
C ASP A 252 12.72 -6.10 -5.33
N ASP A 253 13.73 -6.31 -4.49
CA ASP A 253 14.27 -7.62 -4.21
C ASP A 253 14.45 -7.77 -2.71
N PHE A 254 13.83 -8.80 -2.14
CA PHE A 254 13.85 -9.04 -0.71
C PHE A 254 15.27 -9.26 -0.15
N HIS A 255 16.26 -9.62 -0.98
CA HIS A 255 17.67 -9.69 -0.59
C HIS A 255 18.25 -8.33 -0.17
N LEU A 256 17.69 -7.23 -0.69
CA LEU A 256 18.11 -5.86 -0.37
C LEU A 256 17.59 -5.41 1.00
N ASP A 257 16.52 -6.03 1.50
CA ASP A 257 16.03 -5.85 2.86
C ASP A 257 16.70 -6.89 3.76
N ARG A 258 17.88 -6.53 4.29
CA ARG A 258 18.73 -7.49 5.00
C ARG A 258 18.04 -8.11 6.22
N HIS A 259 17.26 -7.31 6.95
CA HIS A 259 16.53 -7.80 8.12
C HIS A 259 15.46 -8.81 7.70
N LEU A 260 14.63 -8.45 6.72
CA LEU A 260 13.56 -9.33 6.24
C LEU A 260 14.10 -10.59 5.56
N TYR A 261 15.16 -10.46 4.75
CA TYR A 261 15.84 -11.62 4.14
C TYR A 261 16.21 -12.66 5.19
N PHE A 262 16.84 -12.26 6.29
CA PHE A 262 17.22 -13.21 7.34
C PHE A 262 16.06 -13.74 8.13
N ALA A 263 15.05 -12.91 8.39
CA ALA A 263 13.83 -13.34 9.05
C ALA A 263 13.07 -14.38 8.23
N CYS A 264 13.06 -14.24 6.90
CA CYS A 264 12.19 -14.99 6.00
C CYS A 264 12.88 -15.99 5.07
N ARG A 265 14.22 -16.13 5.07
CA ARG A 265 14.90 -17.00 4.08
C ARG A 265 14.44 -18.46 4.13
N GLU A 266 14.21 -19.01 5.31
CA GLU A 266 13.78 -20.41 5.48
C GLU A 266 12.33 -20.57 5.03
N ASP A 267 11.47 -19.62 5.38
CA ASP A 267 10.09 -19.55 4.90
C ASP A 267 10.02 -19.36 3.38
N ARG A 268 10.93 -18.56 2.80
CA ARG A 268 11.05 -18.38 1.34
C ARG A 268 11.37 -19.69 0.64
N GLU A 269 12.28 -20.50 1.17
CA GLU A 269 12.56 -21.83 0.60
C GLU A 269 11.36 -22.77 0.75
N HIS A 270 10.62 -22.67 1.85
CA HIS A 270 9.48 -23.57 2.09
C HIS A 270 8.26 -23.24 1.23
N PHE A 271 7.87 -21.97 1.14
CA PHE A 271 6.64 -21.54 0.46
C PHE A 271 6.88 -21.02 -0.95
N CYS A 272 8.05 -20.44 -1.22
CA CYS A 272 8.31 -19.62 -2.42
C CYS A 272 9.56 -20.08 -3.19
N GLU A 273 9.93 -21.37 -3.12
CA GLU A 273 11.14 -21.94 -3.74
C GLU A 273 11.29 -21.55 -5.22
N ASN A 274 10.18 -21.70 -5.97
CA ASN A 274 10.11 -21.45 -7.42
C ASN A 274 9.83 -19.99 -7.79
N THR A 275 9.69 -19.10 -6.81
CA THR A 275 9.45 -17.68 -7.08
C THR A 275 10.78 -16.97 -7.33
N PRO A 276 10.98 -16.36 -8.51
CA PRO A 276 12.20 -15.63 -8.81
C PRO A 276 12.29 -14.35 -7.98
N ALA A 277 13.51 -14.00 -7.57
CA ALA A 277 13.79 -12.73 -6.91
C ALA A 277 13.65 -11.53 -7.88
N GLY A 278 13.45 -10.34 -7.32
CA GLY A 278 13.17 -9.11 -8.08
C GLY A 278 11.70 -8.86 -8.38
N GLU A 279 11.41 -7.65 -8.82
CA GLU A 279 10.08 -7.11 -9.13
C GLU A 279 9.05 -7.21 -7.98
N GLY A 280 9.50 -7.38 -6.74
CA GLY A 280 8.65 -7.55 -5.56
C GLY A 280 7.97 -8.92 -5.47
N LYS A 281 8.31 -9.88 -6.35
CA LYS A 281 7.58 -11.17 -6.45
C LYS A 281 7.68 -12.03 -5.20
N VAL A 282 8.85 -12.05 -4.56
CA VAL A 282 9.05 -12.82 -3.32
C VAL A 282 8.23 -12.23 -2.17
N TYR A 283 8.17 -10.90 -2.04
CA TYR A 283 7.29 -10.24 -1.06
C TYR A 283 5.83 -10.65 -1.27
N LYS A 284 5.35 -10.57 -2.51
CA LYS A 284 3.98 -10.96 -2.87
C LYS A 284 3.66 -12.40 -2.50
N CYS A 285 4.58 -13.34 -2.78
CA CYS A 285 4.44 -14.74 -2.39
C CYS A 285 4.40 -14.90 -0.86
N LEU A 286 5.36 -14.33 -0.14
CA LEU A 286 5.43 -14.41 1.32
C LEU A 286 4.20 -13.78 2.00
N PHE A 287 3.67 -12.67 1.49
CA PHE A 287 2.43 -12.07 2.00
C PHE A 287 1.23 -13.02 1.90
N ASN A 288 1.09 -13.76 0.79
CA ASN A 288 0.00 -14.73 0.62
C ASN A 288 0.10 -15.92 1.61
N HIS A 289 1.31 -16.25 2.07
CA HIS A 289 1.55 -17.33 3.03
C HIS A 289 1.76 -16.84 4.47
N LYS A 290 1.66 -15.52 4.73
CA LYS A 290 1.95 -14.90 6.04
C LYS A 290 1.20 -15.58 7.19
N PHE A 291 -0.04 -15.98 6.97
CA PHE A 291 -0.91 -16.56 8.01
C PHE A 291 -0.94 -18.09 8.02
N GLU A 292 -0.05 -18.76 7.29
CA GLU A 292 0.10 -20.21 7.41
C GLU A 292 0.74 -20.60 8.75
N GLU A 293 0.36 -21.76 9.29
CA GLU A 293 0.84 -22.22 10.60
C GLU A 293 2.35 -22.47 10.61
N SER A 294 2.90 -22.98 9.49
CA SER A 294 4.34 -23.27 9.35
C SER A 294 5.21 -22.03 9.10
N MET A 295 4.62 -20.84 8.91
CA MET A 295 5.37 -19.60 8.72
C MET A 295 5.95 -19.11 10.06
N SER A 296 7.25 -18.81 10.07
CA SER A 296 7.97 -18.40 11.28
C SER A 296 7.50 -17.05 11.83
N GLU A 297 7.49 -16.90 13.16
CA GLU A 297 7.05 -15.65 13.80
C GLU A 297 7.94 -14.46 13.42
N LYS A 298 9.25 -14.70 13.28
CA LYS A 298 10.20 -13.66 12.85
C LYS A 298 9.86 -13.15 11.46
N CYS A 299 9.51 -14.04 10.53
CA CYS A 299 9.09 -13.63 9.19
C CYS A 299 7.73 -12.93 9.22
N LYS A 300 6.76 -13.44 9.99
CA LYS A 300 5.44 -12.79 10.17
C LYS A 300 5.58 -11.36 10.65
N ASP A 301 6.42 -11.11 11.66
CA ASP A 301 6.71 -9.79 12.19
C ASP A 301 7.33 -8.87 11.14
N ALA A 302 8.37 -9.34 10.44
CA ALA A 302 9.05 -8.55 9.40
C ALA A 302 8.11 -8.21 8.24
N LEU A 303 7.30 -9.17 7.78
CA LEU A 303 6.28 -8.95 6.75
C LEU A 303 5.21 -7.97 7.23
N SER A 304 4.78 -8.05 8.49
CA SER A 304 3.80 -7.13 9.07
C SER A 304 4.32 -5.70 9.10
N THR A 305 5.55 -5.47 9.58
CA THR A 305 6.19 -4.16 9.53
C THR A 305 6.24 -3.65 8.09
N ARG A 306 6.63 -4.51 7.14
CA ARG A 306 6.71 -4.15 5.73
C ARG A 306 5.34 -3.74 5.15
N GLN A 307 4.29 -4.49 5.42
CA GLN A 307 2.92 -4.17 4.96
C GLN A 307 2.42 -2.84 5.55
N LYS A 308 2.72 -2.56 6.83
CA LYS A 308 2.36 -1.29 7.47
C LYS A 308 3.08 -0.09 6.83
N LEU A 309 4.36 -0.24 6.45
CA LEU A 309 5.06 0.78 5.67
C LEU A 309 4.43 1.01 4.29
N ILE A 310 3.98 -0.06 3.61
CA ILE A 310 3.29 0.06 2.32
C ILE A 310 1.94 0.78 2.46
N ALA A 311 1.21 0.55 3.56
CA ALA A 311 -0.03 1.29 3.83
C ALA A 311 0.22 2.80 3.98
N GLN A 312 1.33 3.19 4.62
CA GLN A 312 1.74 4.59 4.77
C GLN A 312 2.23 5.23 3.46
N ASP A 313 3.03 4.52 2.65
CA ASP A 313 3.42 4.96 1.30
C ASP A 313 3.44 3.78 0.32
N TYR A 314 2.59 3.85 -0.70
CA TYR A 314 2.46 2.77 -1.68
C TYR A 314 3.76 2.50 -2.45
N LYS A 315 4.69 3.45 -2.50
CA LYS A 315 5.97 3.30 -3.22
C LYS A 315 6.90 2.27 -2.59
N VAL A 316 6.67 1.95 -1.31
CA VAL A 316 7.38 0.85 -0.63
C VAL A 316 7.06 -0.52 -1.25
N SER A 317 6.04 -0.58 -2.11
CA SER A 317 5.77 -1.69 -3.01
C SER A 317 6.26 -1.40 -4.43
N TYR A 318 7.32 -2.09 -4.86
CA TYR A 318 7.85 -1.94 -6.21
C TYR A 318 6.84 -2.32 -7.29
N SER A 319 6.16 -3.46 -7.13
CA SER A 319 5.22 -4.00 -8.12
C SER A 319 4.02 -3.07 -8.32
N LEU A 320 3.43 -2.58 -7.22
CA LEU A 320 2.32 -1.63 -7.25
C LEU A 320 2.73 -0.29 -7.86
N ALA A 321 3.86 0.27 -7.39
CA ALA A 321 4.34 1.55 -7.89
C ALA A 321 4.68 1.49 -9.38
N LYS A 322 5.30 0.40 -9.85
CA LYS A 322 5.62 0.18 -11.27
C LYS A 322 4.34 0.05 -12.10
N ALA A 323 3.42 -0.82 -11.70
CA ALA A 323 2.20 -1.13 -12.46
C ALA A 323 1.27 0.09 -12.57
N CYS A 324 1.09 0.84 -11.48
CA CYS A 324 0.14 1.95 -11.44
C CYS A 324 0.71 3.31 -11.87
N LYS A 325 2.03 3.47 -12.02
CA LYS A 325 2.68 4.71 -12.48
C LYS A 325 2.05 5.36 -13.73
N PRO A 326 1.76 4.62 -14.84
CA PRO A 326 1.14 5.24 -16.02
C PRO A 326 -0.29 5.73 -15.75
N ASP A 327 -1.08 4.95 -15.01
CA ASP A 327 -2.48 5.28 -14.71
C ASP A 327 -2.59 6.46 -13.74
N LEU A 328 -1.74 6.52 -12.71
CA LEU A 328 -1.65 7.66 -11.79
C LEU A 328 -1.39 8.98 -12.53
N ARG A 329 -0.52 8.96 -13.54
CA ARG A 329 -0.24 10.12 -14.40
C ARG A 329 -1.42 10.46 -15.31
N LYS A 330 -2.02 9.44 -15.95
CA LYS A 330 -3.16 9.59 -16.86
C LYS A 330 -4.37 10.21 -16.16
N TYR A 331 -4.67 9.77 -14.94
CA TYR A 331 -5.83 10.21 -14.16
C TYR A 331 -5.52 11.35 -13.18
N ARG A 332 -4.28 11.87 -13.18
CA ARG A 332 -3.83 12.98 -12.33
C ARG A 332 -4.09 12.73 -10.84
N CYS A 333 -3.80 11.51 -10.38
CA CYS A 333 -3.84 11.15 -8.97
C CYS A 333 -2.61 11.72 -8.24
N ASN A 334 -2.48 13.05 -8.21
CA ASN A 334 -1.40 13.77 -7.54
C ASN A 334 -1.86 14.30 -6.17
N MET A 335 -1.07 13.98 -5.13
CA MET A 335 -1.22 14.46 -3.76
C MET A 335 -1.21 15.98 -3.63
N ASP A 336 -0.34 16.64 -4.39
CA ASP A 336 0.01 18.07 -4.23
C ASP A 336 -1.19 19.03 -4.38
N THR A 337 -2.28 18.59 -5.05
CA THR A 337 -3.48 19.40 -5.29
C THR A 337 -4.69 19.01 -4.46
N ALA A 338 -4.74 17.80 -3.90
CA ALA A 338 -5.95 17.25 -3.26
C ALA A 338 -5.88 17.22 -1.73
N MET A 339 -4.68 17.09 -1.13
CA MET A 339 -4.50 17.10 0.33
C MET A 339 -3.17 17.76 0.74
N PRO A 340 -3.13 19.09 0.98
CA PRO A 340 -1.92 19.81 1.38
C PRO A 340 -1.33 19.37 2.74
N ARG A 341 -2.14 18.71 3.59
CA ARG A 341 -1.75 18.22 4.92
C ARG A 341 -1.16 16.80 4.91
N ALA A 342 -1.48 15.97 3.93
CA ALA A 342 -0.90 14.63 3.78
C ALA A 342 0.30 14.71 2.84
N ARG A 343 1.50 14.90 3.39
CA ARG A 343 2.75 15.00 2.61
C ARG A 343 3.26 13.63 2.10
N GLU A 344 2.47 12.57 2.26
CA GLU A 344 2.83 11.18 2.02
C GLU A 344 1.92 10.55 0.95
N ALA A 345 2.49 9.71 0.09
CA ALA A 345 1.76 9.06 -0.99
C ALA A 345 1.03 7.81 -0.47
N LYS A 346 0.03 8.02 0.40
CA LYS A 346 -0.73 6.94 1.07
C LYS A 346 -1.35 5.95 0.09
N LEU A 347 -1.38 4.67 0.48
CA LEU A 347 -2.03 3.60 -0.28
C LEU A 347 -3.52 3.86 -0.48
N SER A 348 -4.22 4.30 0.58
CA SER A 348 -5.66 4.60 0.54
C SER A 348 -6.03 5.57 -0.58
N TYR A 349 -5.26 6.64 -0.77
CA TYR A 349 -5.52 7.58 -1.85
C TYR A 349 -5.31 6.98 -3.24
N LEU A 350 -4.26 6.17 -3.43
CA LEU A 350 -4.04 5.48 -4.71
C LEU A 350 -5.25 4.62 -5.06
N LEU A 351 -5.72 3.82 -4.09
CA LEU A 351 -6.87 2.93 -4.24
C LEU A 351 -8.16 3.71 -4.53
N LEU A 352 -8.42 4.80 -3.79
CA LEU A 352 -9.62 5.61 -3.97
C LEU A 352 -9.59 6.39 -5.30
N CYS A 353 -8.46 6.97 -5.69
CA CYS A 353 -8.36 7.76 -6.92
C CYS A 353 -8.52 6.90 -8.18
N LEU A 354 -7.78 5.79 -8.25
CA LEU A 354 -7.89 4.86 -9.37
C LEU A 354 -9.20 4.08 -9.33
N GLY A 355 -9.70 3.74 -8.14
CA GLY A 355 -11.03 3.15 -7.95
C GLY A 355 -12.14 4.05 -8.51
N ALA A 356 -12.10 5.36 -8.22
CA ALA A 356 -13.03 6.32 -8.80
C ALA A 356 -12.94 6.37 -10.34
N ALA A 357 -11.73 6.21 -10.92
CA ALA A 357 -11.56 6.13 -12.37
C ALA A 357 -12.23 4.87 -12.95
N VAL A 358 -12.05 3.71 -12.32
CA VAL A 358 -12.70 2.45 -12.71
C VAL A 358 -14.23 2.57 -12.64
N HIS A 359 -14.77 3.12 -11.55
CA HIS A 359 -16.22 3.32 -11.36
C HIS A 359 -16.85 4.26 -12.40
N ARG A 360 -16.08 5.24 -12.92
CA ARG A 360 -16.49 6.09 -14.06
C ARG A 360 -16.40 5.39 -15.42
N GLY A 361 -16.04 4.11 -15.47
CA GLY A 361 -15.84 3.35 -16.70
C GLY A 361 -14.54 3.71 -17.42
N GLN A 362 -13.57 4.35 -16.75
CA GLN A 362 -12.27 4.66 -17.34
C GLN A 362 -11.35 3.44 -17.30
N THR A 363 -10.45 3.35 -18.28
CA THR A 363 -9.55 2.19 -18.46
C THR A 363 -8.24 2.31 -17.67
N VAL A 364 -8.20 1.73 -16.47
CA VAL A 364 -6.96 1.46 -15.72
C VAL A 364 -6.33 0.17 -16.25
N SER A 365 -4.99 0.09 -16.32
CA SER A 365 -4.29 -1.09 -16.83
C SER A 365 -4.59 -2.36 -16.01
N GLY A 366 -4.62 -3.52 -16.67
CA GLY A 366 -4.89 -4.80 -16.00
C GLY A 366 -3.83 -5.15 -14.95
N GLU A 367 -2.57 -4.79 -15.20
CA GLU A 367 -1.47 -4.96 -14.23
C GLU A 367 -1.71 -4.12 -12.97
N CYS A 368 -2.07 -2.84 -13.12
CA CYS A 368 -2.37 -1.98 -11.97
C CYS A 368 -3.63 -2.44 -11.22
N GLN A 369 -4.70 -2.82 -11.94
CA GLN A 369 -5.91 -3.35 -11.30
C GLN A 369 -5.63 -4.63 -10.50
N GLY A 370 -4.77 -5.51 -11.01
CA GLY A 370 -4.35 -6.72 -10.30
C GLY A 370 -3.61 -6.40 -9.01
N GLU A 371 -2.64 -5.48 -9.06
CA GLU A 371 -1.93 -5.02 -7.86
C GLU A 371 -2.90 -4.33 -6.87
N MET A 372 -3.79 -3.45 -7.34
CA MET A 372 -4.82 -2.83 -6.49
C MET A 372 -5.67 -3.89 -5.78
N LEU A 373 -6.09 -4.94 -6.49
CA LEU A 373 -6.88 -6.03 -5.89
C LEU A 373 -6.10 -6.78 -4.81
N ASP A 374 -4.81 -7.05 -5.02
CA ASP A 374 -3.98 -7.72 -4.00
C ASP A 374 -3.82 -6.86 -2.74
N TYR A 375 -3.63 -5.55 -2.88
CA TYR A 375 -3.52 -4.64 -1.73
C TYR A 375 -4.87 -4.41 -1.02
N ARG A 376 -5.99 -4.40 -1.76
CA ARG A 376 -7.33 -4.38 -1.16
C ARG A 376 -7.60 -5.65 -0.35
N ARG A 377 -7.25 -6.82 -0.89
CA ARG A 377 -7.33 -8.10 -0.18
C ARG A 377 -6.47 -8.08 1.08
N MET A 378 -5.25 -7.59 0.98
CA MET A 378 -4.32 -7.46 2.11
C MET A 378 -4.93 -6.63 3.26
N LEU A 379 -5.53 -5.47 2.95
CA LEU A 379 -6.20 -4.60 3.93
C LEU A 379 -7.45 -5.26 4.55
N MET A 380 -8.20 -6.06 3.77
CA MET A 380 -9.36 -6.82 4.27
C MET A 380 -8.98 -8.10 5.04
N GLU A 381 -7.77 -8.62 4.87
CA GLU A 381 -7.31 -9.81 5.60
C GLU A 381 -6.69 -9.45 6.97
N ASP A 382 -6.06 -8.28 7.08
CA ASP A 382 -5.29 -7.83 8.24
C ASP A 382 -5.67 -6.41 8.68
N TYR A 383 -6.52 -6.32 9.69
CA TYR A 383 -6.99 -5.06 10.25
C TYR A 383 -5.86 -4.20 10.82
N SER A 384 -4.70 -4.80 11.17
CA SER A 384 -3.58 -4.07 11.76
C SER A 384 -2.87 -3.15 10.76
N LEU A 385 -3.19 -3.28 9.48
CA LEU A 385 -2.67 -2.42 8.41
C LEU A 385 -3.42 -1.09 8.30
N SER A 386 -4.51 -0.93 9.05
CA SER A 386 -5.32 0.29 9.13
C SER A 386 -5.17 0.92 10.51
N PRO A 387 -4.27 1.90 10.71
CA PRO A 387 -4.04 2.55 12.00
C PRO A 387 -5.32 3.09 12.63
N GLU A 388 -6.24 3.61 11.82
CA GLU A 388 -7.53 4.13 12.25
C GLU A 388 -8.42 3.04 12.89
N ILE A 389 -8.36 1.79 12.40
CA ILE A 389 -9.07 0.66 13.01
C ILE A 389 -8.41 0.28 14.33
N VAL A 390 -7.08 0.16 14.34
CA VAL A 390 -6.30 -0.20 15.54
C VAL A 390 -6.51 0.81 16.68
N LEU A 391 -6.61 2.09 16.32
CA LEU A 391 -6.82 3.19 17.25
C LEU A 391 -8.27 3.30 17.72
N HIS A 392 -9.20 3.38 16.78
CA HIS A 392 -10.59 3.74 17.11
C HIS A 392 -11.45 2.55 17.48
N CYS A 393 -11.09 1.32 17.11
CA CYS A 393 -11.86 0.11 17.42
C CYS A 393 -11.23 -0.76 18.52
N ARG A 394 -10.21 -0.27 19.24
CA ARG A 394 -9.51 -1.06 20.27
C ARG A 394 -10.47 -1.59 21.34
N GLY A 395 -11.37 -0.75 21.84
CA GLY A 395 -12.32 -1.12 22.87
C GLY A 395 -13.25 -2.24 22.42
N GLU A 396 -13.78 -2.15 21.19
CA GLU A 396 -14.68 -3.16 20.64
C GLU A 396 -13.96 -4.46 20.26
N ILE A 397 -12.72 -4.39 19.79
CA ILE A 397 -11.89 -5.58 19.57
C ILE A 397 -11.68 -6.34 20.89
N ASP A 398 -11.26 -5.64 21.94
CA ASP A 398 -10.94 -6.26 23.24
C ASP A 398 -12.18 -6.82 23.94
N THR A 399 -13.32 -6.14 23.82
CA THR A 399 -14.56 -6.50 24.55
C THR A 399 -15.49 -7.44 23.78
N HIS A 400 -15.49 -7.43 22.44
CA HIS A 400 -16.48 -8.13 21.63
C HIS A 400 -15.90 -9.17 20.66
N CYS A 401 -14.63 -9.04 20.27
CA CYS A 401 -14.05 -9.93 19.26
C CYS A 401 -13.22 -11.08 19.82
N SER A 402 -13.13 -11.23 21.15
CA SER A 402 -12.54 -12.40 21.82
C SER A 402 -11.14 -12.78 21.30
N GLY A 403 -10.34 -11.77 20.95
CA GLY A 403 -8.98 -11.92 20.43
C GLY A 403 -8.82 -11.49 18.97
N LEU A 404 -7.57 -11.54 18.51
CA LEU A 404 -7.18 -11.10 17.17
C LEU A 404 -7.19 -12.29 16.22
N HIS A 405 -8.09 -12.25 15.25
CA HIS A 405 -8.22 -13.27 14.22
C HIS A 405 -7.78 -12.73 12.84
N HIS A 406 -6.92 -13.49 12.17
CA HIS A 406 -6.45 -13.19 10.80
C HIS A 406 -7.48 -13.60 9.73
N LYS A 407 -7.15 -13.36 8.46
CA LYS A 407 -8.00 -13.67 7.28
C LYS A 407 -9.35 -12.93 7.33
N GLY A 408 -9.35 -11.68 7.80
CA GLY A 408 -10.53 -10.81 7.81
C GLY A 408 -11.56 -11.08 8.91
N ARG A 409 -11.37 -12.10 9.75
CA ARG A 409 -12.32 -12.46 10.81
C ARG A 409 -12.51 -11.35 11.86
N THR A 410 -11.46 -10.62 12.21
CA THR A 410 -11.59 -9.47 13.13
C THR A 410 -12.44 -8.35 12.52
N LEU A 411 -12.24 -8.03 11.23
CA LEU A 411 -13.04 -7.03 10.53
C LEU A 411 -14.51 -7.45 10.47
N HIS A 412 -14.79 -8.71 10.13
CA HIS A 412 -16.15 -9.23 10.15
C HIS A 412 -16.79 -9.23 11.55
N CYS A 413 -16.01 -9.51 12.60
CA CYS A 413 -16.51 -9.33 13.96
C CYS A 413 -16.90 -7.87 14.23
N LEU A 414 -16.08 -6.89 13.82
CA LEU A 414 -16.42 -5.47 13.95
C LEU A 414 -17.64 -5.10 13.10
N MET A 415 -17.78 -5.66 11.90
CA MET A 415 -18.96 -5.48 11.04
C MET A 415 -20.23 -6.01 11.73
N ARG A 416 -20.15 -7.19 12.33
CA ARG A 416 -21.24 -7.78 13.14
C ARG A 416 -21.60 -6.90 14.32
N VAL A 417 -20.62 -6.44 15.09
CA VAL A 417 -20.86 -5.53 16.23
C VAL A 417 -21.52 -4.23 15.75
N SER A 418 -21.07 -3.69 14.62
CA SER A 418 -21.68 -2.50 13.99
C SER A 418 -23.14 -2.73 13.60
N ARG A 419 -23.45 -3.91 13.06
CA ARG A 419 -24.81 -4.30 12.63
C ARG A 419 -25.74 -4.55 13.82
N ASP A 420 -25.32 -5.39 14.76
CA ASP A 420 -26.20 -5.96 15.79
C ASP A 420 -26.49 -4.99 16.93
N LYS A 421 -25.55 -4.10 17.25
CA LYS A 421 -25.67 -3.25 18.45
C LYS A 421 -25.90 -1.78 18.15
N GLY A 422 -25.63 -1.29 16.93
CA GLY A 422 -25.67 0.14 16.58
C GLY A 422 -24.74 1.07 17.39
N ILE A 423 -24.18 0.60 18.50
CA ILE A 423 -23.32 1.30 19.47
C ILE A 423 -21.87 0.89 19.22
N LEU A 424 -21.34 1.22 18.05
CA LEU A 424 -19.90 1.47 17.95
C LEU A 424 -19.67 2.92 18.35
N GLU A 425 -18.56 3.23 19.01
CA GLU A 425 -18.17 4.64 19.10
C GLU A 425 -18.11 5.21 17.68
N GLY A 426 -18.64 6.42 17.46
CA GLY A 426 -18.76 6.99 16.11
C GLY A 426 -17.43 7.03 15.33
N HIS A 427 -16.31 7.01 16.04
CA HIS A 427 -14.97 6.90 15.47
C HIS A 427 -14.64 5.50 14.92
N CYS A 428 -14.95 4.41 15.64
CA CYS A 428 -14.74 3.05 15.14
C CYS A 428 -15.61 2.77 13.91
N GLN A 429 -16.91 3.14 13.97
CA GLN A 429 -17.82 2.96 12.83
C GLN A 429 -17.32 3.71 11.59
N LYS A 430 -16.85 4.95 11.75
CA LYS A 430 -16.29 5.74 10.65
C LYS A 430 -15.02 5.11 10.10
N ALA A 431 -14.12 4.63 10.96
CA ALA A 431 -12.90 3.94 10.54
C ALA A 431 -13.22 2.69 9.72
N LEU A 432 -14.17 1.87 10.17
CA LEU A 432 -14.63 0.68 9.47
C LEU A 432 -15.30 1.00 8.12
N GLN A 433 -16.16 2.02 8.07
CA GLN A 433 -16.75 2.51 6.82
C GLN A 433 -15.70 2.99 5.82
N THR A 434 -14.67 3.67 6.32
CA THR A 434 -13.55 4.18 5.49
C THR A 434 -12.77 3.00 4.91
N LEU A 435 -12.43 2.01 5.72
CA LEU A 435 -11.74 0.81 5.25
C LEU A 435 -12.56 0.04 4.19
N ILE A 436 -13.86 -0.15 4.41
CA ILE A 436 -14.74 -0.82 3.45
C ILE A 436 -14.82 -0.04 2.13
N GLN A 437 -14.83 1.30 2.19
CA GLN A 437 -14.79 2.14 1.00
C GLN A 437 -13.46 2.04 0.24
N GLU A 438 -12.33 2.04 0.95
CA GLU A 438 -10.99 1.93 0.35
C GLU A 438 -10.78 0.56 -0.32
N THR A 439 -11.25 -0.49 0.34
CA THR A 439 -11.08 -1.88 -0.09
C THR A 439 -12.11 -2.28 -1.15
N ASP A 440 -13.29 -1.67 -1.15
CA ASP A 440 -14.35 -1.87 -2.14
C ASP A 440 -14.71 -3.36 -2.38
N PRO A 441 -14.95 -4.17 -1.32
CA PRO A 441 -15.31 -5.58 -1.45
C PRO A 441 -16.66 -5.81 -2.16
N GLY A 442 -17.51 -4.78 -2.25
CA GLY A 442 -18.74 -4.80 -3.04
C GLY A 442 -18.50 -4.91 -4.55
N ALA A 443 -17.38 -4.38 -5.04
CA ALA A 443 -16.96 -4.50 -6.44
C ALA A 443 -16.37 -5.87 -6.78
N ASP A 444 -15.75 -6.54 -5.82
CA ASP A 444 -15.20 -7.88 -6.00
C ASP A 444 -15.14 -8.61 -4.66
N TYR A 445 -16.06 -9.57 -4.47
CA TYR A 445 -16.17 -10.34 -3.23
C TYR A 445 -14.88 -11.10 -2.87
N ARG A 446 -13.98 -11.36 -3.83
CA ARG A 446 -12.71 -12.06 -3.58
C ARG A 446 -11.72 -11.26 -2.75
N ILE A 447 -11.94 -9.95 -2.64
CA ILE A 447 -11.21 -9.06 -1.73
C ILE A 447 -11.48 -9.47 -0.28
N ASP A 448 -12.71 -9.89 0.00
CA ASP A 448 -13.14 -10.38 1.29
C ASP A 448 -12.91 -11.90 1.39
N ARG A 449 -11.74 -12.27 1.91
CA ARG A 449 -11.36 -13.68 2.07
C ARG A 449 -12.31 -14.44 3.00
N ALA A 450 -12.78 -13.83 4.08
CA ALA A 450 -13.64 -14.50 5.03
C ALA A 450 -15.01 -14.80 4.42
N LEU A 451 -15.59 -13.85 3.67
CA LEU A 451 -16.80 -14.07 2.89
C LEU A 451 -16.59 -15.13 1.81
N ASN A 452 -15.51 -15.03 1.04
CA ASN A 452 -15.21 -15.95 -0.05
C ASN A 452 -15.09 -17.40 0.46
N GLU A 453 -14.30 -17.64 1.52
CA GLU A 453 -14.15 -18.96 2.14
C GLU A 453 -15.48 -19.50 2.68
N ALA A 454 -16.31 -18.65 3.30
CA ALA A 454 -17.61 -19.06 3.86
C ALA A 454 -18.64 -19.39 2.77
N CYS A 455 -18.62 -18.67 1.65
CA CYS A 455 -19.63 -18.78 0.59
C CYS A 455 -19.23 -19.67 -0.59
N GLU A 456 -18.02 -20.24 -0.62
CA GLU A 456 -17.51 -21.07 -1.72
C GLU A 456 -18.49 -22.16 -2.17
N SER A 457 -19.11 -22.88 -1.23
CA SER A 457 -20.07 -23.96 -1.52
C SER A 457 -21.36 -23.44 -2.18
N VAL A 458 -21.89 -22.30 -1.71
CA VAL A 458 -23.08 -21.64 -2.27
C VAL A 458 -22.78 -21.10 -3.67
N ILE A 459 -21.60 -20.52 -3.85
CA ILE A 459 -21.15 -19.99 -5.15
C ILE A 459 -21.08 -21.11 -6.19
N GLN A 460 -20.46 -22.24 -5.85
CA GLN A 460 -20.32 -23.38 -6.76
C GLN A 460 -21.65 -24.07 -7.10
N THR A 461 -22.61 -24.07 -6.18
CA THR A 461 -23.89 -24.79 -6.35
C THR A 461 -24.99 -23.92 -6.94
N ALA A 462 -25.10 -22.66 -6.53
CA ALA A 462 -26.17 -21.74 -6.89
C ALA A 462 -25.73 -20.67 -7.92
N CYS A 463 -24.52 -20.11 -7.77
CA CYS A 463 -24.06 -18.95 -8.54
C CYS A 463 -23.03 -19.27 -9.64
N LYS A 464 -22.82 -20.55 -9.98
CA LYS A 464 -21.80 -21.03 -10.95
C LYS A 464 -21.84 -20.41 -12.34
N HIS A 465 -22.97 -19.80 -12.72
CA HIS A 465 -23.18 -19.19 -14.04
C HIS A 465 -22.64 -17.76 -14.11
N ILE A 466 -22.33 -17.16 -12.95
CA ILE A 466 -21.75 -15.83 -12.85
C ILE A 466 -20.23 -15.96 -12.87
N ARG A 467 -19.55 -15.05 -13.57
CA ARG A 467 -18.09 -15.07 -13.68
C ARG A 467 -17.47 -14.75 -12.32
N ASN A 468 -16.38 -15.45 -11.97
CA ASN A 468 -15.62 -15.14 -10.76
C ASN A 468 -15.10 -13.70 -10.78
N GLY A 469 -15.33 -12.98 -9.67
CA GLY A 469 -15.00 -11.56 -9.53
C GLY A 469 -16.02 -10.60 -10.11
N ASP A 470 -17.15 -11.09 -10.64
CA ASP A 470 -18.26 -10.23 -11.08
C ASP A 470 -19.06 -9.73 -9.85
N PRO A 471 -19.34 -8.42 -9.73
CA PRO A 471 -20.18 -7.86 -8.66
C PRO A 471 -21.55 -8.54 -8.51
N MET A 472 -22.08 -9.14 -9.59
CA MET A 472 -23.36 -9.83 -9.57
C MET A 472 -23.37 -11.05 -8.61
N ILE A 473 -22.22 -11.59 -8.22
CA ILE A 473 -22.14 -12.71 -7.26
C ILE A 473 -22.80 -12.35 -5.94
N LEU A 474 -22.57 -11.14 -5.40
CA LEU A 474 -23.20 -10.72 -4.15
C LEU A 474 -24.72 -10.64 -4.28
N SER A 475 -25.23 -10.21 -5.44
CA SER A 475 -26.67 -10.21 -5.71
C SER A 475 -27.25 -11.62 -5.75
N CYS A 476 -26.56 -12.56 -6.41
CA CYS A 476 -26.97 -13.97 -6.44
C CYS A 476 -26.96 -14.63 -5.05
N LEU A 477 -25.94 -14.36 -4.24
CA LEU A 477 -25.88 -14.85 -2.86
C LEU A 477 -27.06 -14.32 -2.03
N MET A 478 -27.39 -13.02 -2.16
CA MET A 478 -28.53 -12.41 -1.50
C MET A 478 -29.88 -12.98 -1.96
N GLU A 479 -30.03 -13.33 -3.24
CA GLU A 479 -31.24 -14.01 -3.75
C GLU A 479 -31.44 -15.41 -3.17
N HIS A 480 -30.34 -16.06 -2.77
CA HIS A 480 -30.36 -17.39 -2.18
C HIS A 480 -30.35 -17.42 -0.65
N LEU A 481 -30.39 -16.26 0.03
CA LEU A 481 -30.25 -16.11 1.48
C LEU A 481 -31.16 -17.05 2.30
N TYR A 482 -32.44 -17.18 1.91
CA TYR A 482 -33.44 -17.99 2.61
C TYR A 482 -33.74 -19.33 1.92
N THR A 483 -32.84 -19.79 1.06
CA THR A 483 -32.98 -21.08 0.37
C THR A 483 -32.18 -22.17 1.08
N ASP A 484 -32.54 -23.42 0.83
CA ASP A 484 -31.82 -24.62 1.30
C ASP A 484 -30.36 -24.69 0.82
N LYS A 485 -29.99 -23.87 -0.16
CA LYS A 485 -28.62 -23.77 -0.68
C LYS A 485 -27.72 -22.89 0.18
N MET A 486 -28.26 -22.04 1.04
CA MET A 486 -27.47 -21.15 1.88
C MET A 486 -26.91 -21.90 3.08
N VAL A 487 -25.66 -21.58 3.44
CA VAL A 487 -24.99 -22.11 4.63
C VAL A 487 -24.89 -20.99 5.67
N GLU A 488 -25.08 -21.32 6.94
CA GLU A 488 -25.10 -20.37 8.07
C GLU A 488 -23.86 -19.44 8.10
N ASP A 489 -22.66 -19.99 7.89
CA ASP A 489 -21.43 -19.19 7.85
C ASP A 489 -21.43 -18.17 6.70
N CYS A 490 -21.93 -18.56 5.52
CA CYS A 490 -22.06 -17.65 4.37
C CYS A 490 -23.11 -16.58 4.64
N GLU A 491 -24.27 -16.97 5.18
CA GLU A 491 -25.35 -16.06 5.56
C GLU A 491 -24.83 -14.96 6.50
N HIS A 492 -24.14 -15.35 7.58
CA HIS A 492 -23.60 -14.40 8.55
C HIS A 492 -22.62 -13.41 7.93
N ARG A 493 -21.62 -13.90 7.18
CA ARG A 493 -20.59 -13.05 6.54
C ARG A 493 -21.19 -12.14 5.48
N LEU A 494 -22.15 -12.64 4.71
CA LEU A 494 -22.83 -11.88 3.67
C LEU A 494 -23.64 -10.73 4.28
N LEU A 495 -24.41 -10.99 5.34
CA LEU A 495 -25.20 -9.97 6.01
C LEU A 495 -24.33 -8.91 6.70
N GLU A 496 -23.20 -9.30 7.29
CA GLU A 496 -22.22 -8.37 7.87
C GLU A 496 -21.71 -7.36 6.83
N LEU A 497 -21.37 -7.83 5.62
CA LEU A 497 -20.92 -6.95 4.53
C LEU A 497 -22.08 -6.14 3.94
N GLN A 498 -23.22 -6.79 3.72
CA GLN A 498 -24.42 -6.18 3.14
C GLN A 498 -24.94 -5.01 3.98
N TYR A 499 -24.76 -5.05 5.30
CA TYR A 499 -25.08 -3.93 6.20
C TYR A 499 -24.45 -2.61 5.71
N PHE A 500 -23.18 -2.64 5.30
CA PHE A 500 -22.46 -1.46 4.80
C PHE A 500 -22.81 -1.13 3.36
N ILE A 501 -22.82 -2.12 2.46
CA ILE A 501 -23.14 -1.95 1.04
C ILE A 501 -24.52 -1.31 0.86
N SER A 502 -25.51 -1.78 1.63
CA SER A 502 -26.87 -1.28 1.53
C SER A 502 -27.03 0.16 2.03
N ARG A 503 -26.17 0.64 2.94
CA ARG A 503 -26.28 1.97 3.59
C ARG A 503 -25.50 3.06 2.86
N ASP A 504 -24.48 2.68 2.08
CA ASP A 504 -23.72 3.60 1.24
C ASP A 504 -23.82 3.22 -0.23
N TRP A 505 -24.54 4.06 -0.99
CA TRP A 505 -24.77 3.84 -2.43
C TRP A 505 -23.49 3.75 -3.26
N ARG A 506 -22.34 4.23 -2.74
CA ARG A 506 -21.02 4.13 -3.39
C ARG A 506 -20.46 2.73 -3.35
N LEU A 507 -20.87 1.92 -2.37
CA LEU A 507 -20.38 0.57 -2.13
C LEU A 507 -21.17 -0.48 -2.92
N ASP A 508 -22.30 -0.12 -3.54
CA ASP A 508 -23.00 -0.97 -4.50
C ASP A 508 -22.61 -0.57 -5.95
N PRO A 509 -21.79 -1.38 -6.65
CA PRO A 509 -21.26 -1.01 -7.97
C PRO A 509 -22.34 -0.90 -9.04
N ILE A 510 -23.40 -1.72 -8.93
CA ILE A 510 -24.47 -1.76 -9.93
C ILE A 510 -25.34 -0.51 -9.78
N LEU A 511 -25.74 -0.19 -8.54
CA LEU A 511 -26.46 1.03 -8.21
C LEU A 511 -25.66 2.26 -8.60
N TYR A 512 -24.39 2.36 -8.20
CA TYR A 512 -23.56 3.51 -8.53
C TYR A 512 -23.46 3.70 -10.04
N LYS A 513 -23.14 2.65 -10.80
CA LYS A 513 -23.02 2.71 -12.26
C LYS A 513 -24.30 3.16 -12.95
N LYS A 514 -25.46 2.68 -12.50
CA LYS A 514 -26.77 3.01 -13.09
C LYS A 514 -27.31 4.36 -12.65
N CYS A 515 -26.98 4.80 -11.44
CA CYS A 515 -27.54 6.01 -10.83
C CYS A 515 -26.62 7.23 -10.81
N GLN A 516 -25.32 7.12 -11.07
CA GLN A 516 -24.37 8.24 -10.94
C GLN A 516 -24.78 9.51 -11.71
N ASN A 517 -25.31 9.38 -12.93
CA ASN A 517 -25.73 10.52 -13.73
C ASN A 517 -26.99 11.19 -13.16
N ASP A 518 -27.92 10.40 -12.64
CA ASP A 518 -29.11 10.90 -11.97
C ASP A 518 -28.75 11.56 -10.63
N ALA A 519 -27.87 10.93 -9.86
CA ALA A 519 -27.37 11.43 -8.59
C ALA A 519 -26.61 12.77 -8.77
N ALA A 520 -25.82 12.92 -9.83
CA ALA A 520 -25.16 14.18 -10.15
C ALA A 520 -26.15 15.28 -10.55
N ARG A 521 -27.14 14.95 -11.37
CA ARG A 521 -28.12 15.89 -11.91
C ARG A 521 -29.21 16.33 -10.92
N ILE A 522 -29.60 15.43 -10.02
CA ILE A 522 -30.77 15.57 -9.14
C ILE A 522 -30.34 15.76 -7.68
N CYS A 523 -29.34 15.02 -7.23
CA CYS A 523 -28.89 15.00 -5.84
C CYS A 523 -27.57 15.76 -5.63
N HIS A 524 -27.05 16.44 -6.66
CA HIS A 524 -25.82 17.25 -6.61
C HIS A 524 -24.58 16.51 -6.09
N THR A 525 -24.42 15.25 -6.51
CA THR A 525 -23.25 14.42 -6.17
C THR A 525 -22.32 14.31 -7.37
N HIS A 526 -21.14 14.93 -7.29
CA HIS A 526 -20.27 15.09 -8.47
C HIS A 526 -19.30 13.93 -8.72
N GLY A 527 -19.19 12.96 -7.80
CA GLY A 527 -18.39 11.75 -8.01
C GLY A 527 -18.43 10.74 -6.86
N TRP A 528 -17.81 9.59 -7.09
CA TRP A 528 -17.73 8.45 -6.16
C TRP A 528 -17.03 8.83 -4.84
N ASN A 529 -15.91 9.55 -4.90
CA ASN A 529 -15.15 9.98 -3.72
C ASN A 529 -15.27 11.48 -3.39
N GLU A 530 -16.21 12.19 -4.02
CA GLU A 530 -16.39 13.64 -3.88
C GLU A 530 -17.69 13.98 -3.13
N THR A 531 -18.25 13.01 -2.42
CA THR A 531 -19.42 13.23 -1.59
C THR A 531 -19.02 14.16 -0.44
N SER A 532 -19.65 15.32 -0.37
CA SER A 532 -19.41 16.33 0.68
C SER A 532 -19.39 15.67 2.06
N GLU A 533 -18.38 15.94 2.89
CA GLU A 533 -18.30 15.50 4.30
C GLU A 533 -19.55 15.89 5.11
N PHE A 534 -20.33 16.87 4.61
CA PHE A 534 -21.55 17.36 5.22
C PHE A 534 -22.81 16.55 4.90
N MET A 535 -22.77 15.56 4.00
CA MET A 535 -23.93 14.71 3.73
C MET A 535 -23.95 13.49 4.65
N PRO A 536 -25.05 13.26 5.40
CA PRO A 536 -25.22 12.06 6.20
C PRO A 536 -25.13 10.79 5.34
N PRO A 537 -24.62 9.68 5.89
CA PRO A 537 -24.73 8.37 5.25
C PRO A 537 -26.18 8.08 4.84
N GLY A 538 -26.37 7.55 3.62
CA GLY A 538 -27.71 7.26 3.09
C GLY A 538 -28.48 8.44 2.47
N ALA A 539 -28.04 9.70 2.64
CA ALA A 539 -28.75 10.87 2.12
C ALA A 539 -28.96 10.84 0.60
N VAL A 540 -27.96 10.36 -0.14
CA VAL A 540 -28.03 10.23 -1.61
C VAL A 540 -29.05 9.17 -2.00
N PHE A 541 -29.07 8.02 -1.32
CA PHE A 541 -30.07 6.99 -1.58
C PHE A 541 -31.48 7.51 -1.29
N SER A 542 -31.69 8.20 -0.16
CA SER A 542 -32.97 8.82 0.18
C SER A 542 -33.42 9.86 -0.85
N CYS A 543 -32.47 10.62 -1.42
CA CYS A 543 -32.74 11.50 -2.55
C CYS A 543 -33.19 10.71 -3.79
N LEU A 544 -32.41 9.72 -4.23
CA LEU A 544 -32.76 8.89 -5.40
C LEU A 544 -34.13 8.25 -5.22
N TYR A 545 -34.38 7.64 -4.06
CA TYR A 545 -35.66 7.06 -3.67
C TYR A 545 -36.83 8.05 -3.83
N ARG A 546 -36.73 9.25 -3.26
CA ARG A 546 -37.76 10.29 -3.37
C ARG A 546 -38.08 10.65 -4.82
N HIS A 547 -37.12 10.53 -5.72
CA HIS A 547 -37.26 10.85 -7.15
C HIS A 547 -37.67 9.65 -8.02
N ALA A 548 -37.62 8.41 -7.49
CA ALA A 548 -38.04 7.20 -8.19
C ALA A 548 -39.56 7.12 -8.42
N TYR A 549 -40.33 7.74 -7.52
CA TYR A 549 -41.79 7.67 -7.48
C TYR A 549 -42.51 9.00 -7.80
N ARG A 550 -41.78 10.05 -8.20
CA ARG A 550 -42.39 11.32 -8.61
C ARG A 550 -43.22 11.17 -9.89
N THR A 551 -44.35 11.87 -9.94
CA THR A 551 -45.13 12.09 -11.17
C THR A 551 -44.45 13.15 -12.04
N GLU A 552 -44.80 13.22 -13.33
CA GLU A 552 -44.22 14.21 -14.26
C GLU A 552 -44.44 15.66 -13.80
N MET A 553 -45.54 15.91 -13.08
CA MET A 553 -45.88 17.21 -12.51
C MET A 553 -45.05 17.58 -11.27
N GLN A 554 -44.46 16.60 -10.58
CA GLN A 554 -43.70 16.77 -9.32
C GLN A 554 -42.19 17.03 -9.55
N GLY A 555 -41.74 17.12 -10.80
CA GLY A 555 -40.37 17.51 -11.18
C GLY A 555 -39.53 16.39 -11.79
N ARG A 556 -38.20 16.51 -11.66
CA ARG A 556 -37.24 15.61 -12.33
C ARG A 556 -37.36 14.17 -11.81
N ARG A 557 -37.55 13.21 -12.72
CA ARG A 557 -37.64 11.76 -12.45
C ARG A 557 -36.30 11.07 -12.69
N LEU A 558 -36.09 9.95 -12.02
CA LEU A 558 -34.96 9.06 -12.31
C LEU A 558 -35.08 8.42 -13.70
N SER A 559 -33.94 8.02 -14.26
CA SER A 559 -33.89 7.10 -15.39
C SER A 559 -34.52 5.75 -15.04
N ARG A 560 -34.98 5.01 -16.05
CA ARG A 560 -35.57 3.67 -15.87
C ARG A 560 -34.59 2.73 -15.17
N ASP A 561 -33.33 2.73 -15.62
CA ASP A 561 -32.27 1.89 -15.07
C ASP A 561 -32.00 2.21 -13.60
N CYS A 562 -31.82 3.49 -13.25
CA CYS A 562 -31.59 3.88 -11.86
C CYS A 562 -32.80 3.56 -10.98
N LYS A 563 -34.03 3.77 -11.48
CA LYS A 563 -35.25 3.42 -10.75
C LYS A 563 -35.30 1.92 -10.41
N THR A 564 -34.98 1.05 -11.36
CA THR A 564 -34.93 -0.41 -11.15
C THR A 564 -33.93 -0.76 -10.06
N GLU A 565 -32.74 -0.17 -10.07
CA GLU A 565 -31.72 -0.45 -9.04
C GLU A 565 -32.12 0.08 -7.67
N VAL A 566 -32.73 1.27 -7.59
CA VAL A 566 -33.31 1.76 -6.32
C VAL A 566 -34.34 0.79 -5.78
N GLN A 567 -35.21 0.22 -6.63
CA GLN A 567 -36.18 -0.80 -6.24
C GLN A 567 -35.53 -2.11 -5.78
N ARG A 568 -34.42 -2.54 -6.43
CA ARG A 568 -33.65 -3.72 -6.00
C ARG A 568 -33.08 -3.52 -4.60
N ILE A 569 -32.43 -2.39 -4.33
CA ILE A 569 -31.84 -2.10 -3.01
C ILE A 569 -32.92 -2.02 -1.93
N LEU A 570 -34.05 -1.39 -2.24
CA LEU A 570 -35.21 -1.40 -1.37
C LEU A 570 -35.61 -2.84 -1.03
N HIS A 571 -35.83 -3.69 -2.04
CA HIS A 571 -36.18 -5.09 -1.81
C HIS A 571 -35.16 -5.82 -0.93
N GLN A 572 -33.86 -5.64 -1.19
CA GLN A 572 -32.78 -6.22 -0.38
C GLN A 572 -32.77 -5.72 1.07
N ARG A 573 -33.01 -4.43 1.29
CA ARG A 573 -33.11 -3.87 2.65
C ARG A 573 -34.27 -4.45 3.44
N ALA A 574 -35.39 -4.80 2.80
CA ALA A 574 -36.44 -5.53 3.53
C ALA A 574 -36.07 -6.97 3.87
N LEU A 575 -35.25 -7.64 3.03
CA LEU A 575 -34.77 -9.00 3.35
C LEU A 575 -33.86 -8.99 4.58
N ASP A 576 -33.06 -7.94 4.78
CA ASP A 576 -32.13 -7.76 5.92
C ASP A 576 -32.87 -7.66 7.28
N VAL A 577 -34.14 -7.29 7.24
CA VAL A 577 -34.92 -6.99 8.45
C VAL A 577 -35.56 -8.22 9.10
N LYS A 578 -35.50 -9.40 8.47
CA LYS A 578 -36.39 -10.53 8.83
C LYS A 578 -37.87 -10.09 8.88
N LEU A 579 -38.25 -9.17 7.99
CA LEU A 579 -39.66 -8.80 7.82
C LEU A 579 -40.42 -9.97 7.20
N ASP A 580 -41.66 -10.16 7.63
CA ASP A 580 -42.61 -11.05 6.96
C ASP A 580 -42.70 -10.70 5.45
N PRO A 581 -42.70 -11.68 4.53
CA PRO A 581 -42.73 -11.43 3.09
C PRO A 581 -43.88 -10.53 2.62
N GLU A 582 -45.02 -10.54 3.32
CA GLU A 582 -46.17 -9.71 2.98
C GLU A 582 -45.95 -8.24 3.38
N LEU A 583 -45.29 -7.98 4.52
CA LEU A 583 -44.87 -6.63 4.91
C LEU A 583 -43.81 -6.10 3.95
N GLN A 584 -42.83 -6.93 3.59
CA GLN A 584 -41.82 -6.56 2.61
C GLN A 584 -42.41 -6.17 1.26
N GLN A 585 -43.45 -6.86 0.78
CA GLN A 585 -44.02 -6.51 -0.53
C GLN A 585 -44.81 -5.20 -0.50
N ARG A 586 -45.55 -4.93 0.60
CA ARG A 586 -46.53 -3.83 0.64
C ARG A 586 -46.04 -2.57 1.36
N CYS A 587 -45.07 -2.69 2.27
CA CYS A 587 -44.63 -1.61 3.15
C CYS A 587 -43.29 -0.97 2.80
N MET A 588 -42.63 -1.41 1.73
CA MET A 588 -41.30 -0.91 1.39
C MET A 588 -41.22 0.58 1.10
N THR A 589 -42.31 1.16 0.58
CA THR A 589 -42.39 2.60 0.35
C THR A 589 -42.43 3.37 1.68
N ASP A 590 -43.18 2.85 2.65
CA ASP A 590 -43.36 3.50 3.93
C ASP A 590 -42.17 3.29 4.86
N LEU A 591 -41.54 2.12 4.82
CA LEU A 591 -40.29 1.84 5.52
C LEU A 591 -39.19 2.83 5.13
N GLY A 592 -38.99 3.05 3.82
CA GLY A 592 -38.01 4.02 3.34
C GLY A 592 -38.35 5.48 3.66
N LYS A 593 -39.62 5.79 3.96
CA LYS A 593 -40.09 7.16 4.20
C LYS A 593 -40.10 7.52 5.69
N TRP A 594 -40.59 6.62 6.53
CA TRP A 594 -40.84 6.85 7.95
C TRP A 594 -39.81 6.16 8.84
N CYS A 595 -39.24 5.06 8.37
CA CYS A 595 -38.46 4.12 9.17
C CYS A 595 -37.00 4.03 8.69
N SER A 596 -36.44 5.13 8.19
CA SER A 596 -35.11 5.17 7.55
C SER A 596 -33.96 5.58 8.48
N GLU A 597 -34.26 6.13 9.65
CA GLU A 597 -33.27 6.51 10.67
C GLU A 597 -33.61 5.82 12.00
N LYS A 598 -32.59 5.21 12.63
CA LYS A 598 -32.61 4.65 14.00
C LYS A 598 -33.61 3.51 14.26
N ILE A 599 -33.48 2.41 13.53
CA ILE A 599 -34.21 1.18 13.85
C ILE A 599 -33.19 0.06 13.98
N GLU A 600 -33.23 -0.65 15.11
CA GLU A 600 -32.46 -1.89 15.27
C GLU A 600 -33.14 -3.02 14.49
N PRO A 601 -32.37 -4.02 13.99
CA PRO A 601 -32.95 -5.15 13.28
C PRO A 601 -34.09 -5.81 14.08
N GLY A 602 -35.30 -5.81 13.53
CA GLY A 602 -36.52 -6.37 14.14
C GLY A 602 -37.49 -5.34 14.74
N GLN A 603 -37.15 -4.05 14.78
CA GLN A 603 -38.01 -2.96 15.28
C GLN A 603 -38.80 -2.23 14.17
N GLU A 604 -38.69 -2.69 12.93
CA GLU A 604 -39.28 -2.06 11.76
C GLU A 604 -40.79 -2.23 11.72
N LEU A 605 -41.31 -3.36 12.19
CA LEU A 605 -42.75 -3.54 12.39
C LEU A 605 -43.27 -2.56 13.45
N GLU A 606 -42.56 -2.37 14.55
CA GLU A 606 -42.89 -1.39 15.59
C GLU A 606 -42.89 0.05 15.03
N CYS A 607 -41.92 0.41 14.18
CA CYS A 607 -41.90 1.70 13.51
C CYS A 607 -43.10 1.89 12.57
N LEU A 608 -43.42 0.86 11.77
CA LEU A 608 -44.60 0.88 10.90
C LEU A 608 -45.89 0.98 11.71
N GLN A 609 -45.99 0.28 12.84
CA GLN A 609 -47.10 0.39 13.79
C GLN A 609 -47.21 1.79 14.39
N TYR A 610 -46.08 2.43 14.73
CA TYR A 610 -46.07 3.80 15.23
C TYR A 610 -46.56 4.82 14.19
N HIS A 611 -46.27 4.56 12.92
CA HIS A 611 -46.69 5.38 11.78
C HIS A 611 -47.93 4.84 11.06
N LEU A 612 -48.75 3.99 11.68
CA LEU A 612 -49.85 3.28 11.02
C LEU A 612 -50.79 4.21 10.22
N ASP A 613 -51.09 5.37 10.79
CA ASP A 613 -51.96 6.39 10.19
C ASP A 613 -51.32 7.20 9.06
N ASP A 614 -50.01 7.08 8.89
CA ASP A 614 -49.22 7.73 7.86
C ASP A 614 -48.82 6.77 6.71
N LEU A 615 -49.11 5.48 6.86
CA LEU A 615 -48.82 4.43 5.87
C LEU A 615 -49.77 4.52 4.67
N VAL A 616 -49.27 4.11 3.50
CA VAL A 616 -50.12 3.90 2.32
C VAL A 616 -51.10 2.74 2.58
N PRO A 617 -52.31 2.76 1.97
CA PRO A 617 -53.39 1.81 2.31
C PRO A 617 -52.94 0.35 2.30
N ASN A 618 -52.23 -0.05 1.25
CA ASN A 618 -51.75 -1.42 1.09
C ASN A 618 -50.80 -1.86 2.20
N CYS A 619 -49.99 -0.95 2.75
CA CYS A 619 -49.10 -1.25 3.86
C CYS A 619 -49.85 -1.24 5.19
N ARG A 620 -50.73 -0.25 5.38
CA ARG A 620 -51.59 -0.13 6.56
C ARG A 620 -52.40 -1.40 6.81
N ASP A 621 -52.98 -1.98 5.76
CA ASP A 621 -53.78 -3.20 5.87
C ASP A 621 -52.96 -4.37 6.40
N VAL A 622 -51.73 -4.55 5.90
CA VAL A 622 -50.84 -5.65 6.31
C VAL A 622 -50.32 -5.44 7.72
N VAL A 623 -49.83 -4.24 8.04
CA VAL A 623 -49.38 -3.90 9.40
C VAL A 623 -50.53 -4.03 10.39
N GLY A 624 -51.73 -3.58 10.03
CA GLY A 624 -52.94 -3.73 10.82
C GLY A 624 -53.26 -5.19 11.14
N ASN A 625 -53.29 -6.06 10.12
CA ASN A 625 -53.54 -7.50 10.29
C ASN A 625 -52.51 -8.17 11.19
N LEU A 626 -51.21 -7.89 11.01
CA LEU A 626 -50.16 -8.43 11.87
C LEU A 626 -50.27 -7.92 13.31
N THR A 627 -50.61 -6.64 13.50
CA THR A 627 -50.80 -6.05 14.83
C THR A 627 -51.99 -6.68 15.56
N GLU A 628 -53.06 -6.99 14.83
CA GLU A 628 -54.23 -7.71 15.36
C GLU A 628 -53.83 -9.12 15.81
N LEU A 629 -53.08 -9.86 14.98
CA LEU A 629 -52.57 -11.20 15.32
C LEU A 629 -51.62 -11.17 16.55
N GLU A 630 -50.74 -10.18 16.68
CA GLU A 630 -49.88 -10.01 17.86
C GLU A 630 -50.70 -9.75 19.14
N SER A 631 -51.83 -9.05 19.02
CA SER A 631 -52.74 -8.78 20.13
C SER A 631 -53.52 -10.02 20.58
N GLU A 632 -53.76 -10.97 19.68
CA GLU A 632 -54.41 -12.24 19.99
C GLU A 632 -53.46 -13.22 20.69
N VAL A 633 -52.18 -13.24 20.31
CA VAL A 633 -51.15 -14.11 20.92
C VAL A 633 -50.75 -13.64 22.31
N LYS A 634 -50.84 -12.34 22.61
CA LYS A 634 -50.53 -11.77 23.95
C LYS A 634 -51.68 -11.87 24.96
N LYS A 635 -52.85 -12.41 24.61
CA LYS A 635 -53.91 -12.69 25.59
C LYS A 635 -53.50 -13.90 26.44
N PRO A 636 -53.23 -13.76 27.77
CA PRO A 636 -53.12 -14.93 28.61
C PRO A 636 -54.46 -15.69 28.59
N PRO A 637 -54.45 -17.03 28.61
CA PRO A 637 -55.68 -17.81 28.59
C PRO A 637 -56.55 -17.44 29.80
N LEU A 638 -57.73 -16.90 29.51
CA LEU A 638 -58.75 -16.45 30.48
C LEU A 638 -59.48 -17.61 31.20
N GLU A 639 -58.85 -18.79 31.33
CA GLU A 639 -59.43 -19.96 32.01
C GLU A 639 -58.80 -20.28 33.39
N VAL A 640 -57.92 -19.43 33.93
CA VAL A 640 -57.37 -19.65 35.29
C VAL A 640 -57.41 -18.36 36.12
N MET A 641 -58.58 -17.76 36.35
CA MET A 641 -58.75 -16.82 37.48
C MET A 641 -60.21 -16.61 37.95
N MET A 642 -61.04 -17.66 37.94
CA MET A 642 -62.26 -17.72 38.77
C MET A 642 -62.43 -19.12 39.34
N GLY A 643 -61.78 -19.38 40.48
CA GLY A 643 -61.88 -20.66 41.17
C GLY A 643 -60.89 -20.83 42.31
N ARG A 644 -60.92 -19.92 43.29
CA ARG A 644 -60.52 -20.08 44.72
C ARG A 644 -60.35 -18.69 45.35
N PHE A 645 -61.44 -18.15 45.89
CA PHE A 645 -61.70 -17.91 47.32
C PHE A 645 -63.04 -17.23 47.48
#